data_AF-A0A2N2FHU7-F1
#
_entry.id   AF-A0A2N2FHU7-F1
#
_cell.length_a   1.000
_cell.length_b   1.000
_cell.length_c   1.000
_cell.angle_alpha   90.00
_cell.angle_beta   90.00
_cell.angle_gamma   90.00
#
_symmetry.space_group_name_H-M   'P 1'
#
loop_
_entity.id
_entity.type
_entity.pdbx_description
1 polymer ?
#
loop_
_entity_poly.entity_id
_entity_poly.type
_entity_poly.pdbx_seq_one_letter_code
_entity_poly.pdbx_strand_id
1 'polypeptide(L)'
;MLALVGHGGTYGGRQAMKDWTQLLRSLELRTFLAARHKLLMLDYDGTLAAFTADRNKAFPYPGVRKLLSGLCQNPGWRVVIVSGRPTADVAALLGLEQGVEIFGSHGGERLNPAGLLARTGLEPGLKKALADARFWAEANGLGEHLEDKHGCLALHVRGMPPPRAAEVLAKAGHAFGLIANTAGAEVLLFDGGVEMRSGAFNKGKVVERLLAEETKAHGSAFTSAYLGDDLTDEDAFRALGSAGLSLLVSRKRKTSLARYQLRPPGDLLEFLHSALISSGPPQGVGSPLHDGKDGGKDGGGEEEGSHQLRGRLIVVSNRLPVTLKREGDCWTVKAGTGGLITALAPVLRDRGGLWVGSSGQTGEGDPTASFARFSKEAGYDLLPIELSEAEHRNYYEGFSNEIIWPLFHDFQSRCNFQPDYWTNYLDVNQKFARTVAENSRPDDYVWVQDYHLMHVAQFLKEQESHRRCGFFLHIPFPAPDIFLKLPWRKEVLLALLEFELVGFQTLADRRNFVRCLQVLFPRTEVWGRGSVVTAGVEGRSVRIGCFPISIDYASFARLAARRETAVAADAIRAAFPQRKIVLGVDRLDYSKGIPQRLAAFRRALIRYPELRGRVSFIQVLVPSREGVGEYQDLKNEIEQLVTQINGEFTVPGWVPIHHLYRNLPRAELVANYLAADIAMVTSLRDGMNLVAKEYCASNVAETGALILSEFAGAAAQFQRLGAFLVNPYDIDEVADALNAACQLPLSARKMRMHKLRENVRRNNISVWVDSFLGAAFSRHLEDFMPQETVQFHEKEPLAPTC
;
A
#
# COMPACT_ATOMS: atom_id res chain seq x y z
N MET A 1 -5.63 11.27 -45.39
CA MET A 1 -5.73 12.52 -46.17
C MET A 1 -7.14 13.07 -45.94
N LEU A 2 -7.29 13.93 -44.92
CA LEU A 2 -8.32 14.96 -44.71
C LEU A 2 -8.24 15.39 -43.24
N ALA A 3 -7.45 16.43 -43.02
CA ALA A 3 -7.54 17.29 -41.86
C ALA A 3 -8.58 18.39 -42.12
N LEU A 4 -9.03 19.04 -41.04
CA LEU A 4 -9.76 20.31 -40.96
C LEU A 4 -11.28 20.26 -41.21
N VAL A 5 -12.06 20.23 -40.13
CA VAL A 5 -12.94 21.36 -39.73
C VAL A 5 -13.06 21.32 -38.20
N GLY A 6 -12.59 22.36 -37.53
CA GLY A 6 -12.76 22.55 -36.08
C GLY A 6 -12.47 23.99 -35.75
N HIS A 7 -13.52 24.81 -35.69
CA HIS A 7 -13.46 26.25 -35.49
C HIS A 7 -12.59 26.64 -34.28
N GLY A 8 -11.63 27.52 -34.53
CA GLY A 8 -10.86 28.22 -33.52
C GLY A 8 -11.73 29.19 -32.74
N GLY A 9 -12.30 28.71 -31.64
CA GLY A 9 -12.61 29.53 -30.49
C GLY A 9 -11.39 29.50 -29.56
N THR A 10 -10.83 30.67 -29.25
CA THR A 10 -9.77 30.84 -28.26
C THR A 10 -10.27 30.39 -26.88
N TYR A 11 -10.01 29.13 -26.52
CA TYR A 11 -10.25 28.63 -25.17
C TYR A 11 -9.17 29.19 -24.24
N GLY A 12 -9.60 29.98 -23.26
CA GLY A 12 -8.76 30.44 -22.16
C GLY A 12 -7.99 29.28 -21.50
N GLY A 13 -6.77 29.58 -21.06
CA GLY A 13 -5.74 28.60 -20.68
C GLY A 13 -6.28 27.39 -19.93
N ARG A 14 -6.22 26.21 -20.56
CA ARG A 14 -6.55 24.94 -19.91
C ARG A 14 -5.57 24.70 -18.77
N GLN A 15 -6.04 24.88 -17.54
CA GLN A 15 -5.31 24.48 -16.35
C GLN A 15 -5.10 22.95 -16.38
N ALA A 16 -3.91 22.49 -16.01
CA ALA A 16 -3.63 21.06 -15.95
C ALA A 16 -4.59 20.39 -14.94
N MET A 17 -5.27 19.32 -15.38
CA MET A 17 -6.19 18.55 -14.55
C MET A 17 -5.47 18.01 -13.32
N LYS A 18 -6.07 18.24 -12.15
CA LYS A 18 -5.48 17.91 -10.86
C LYS A 18 -5.77 16.46 -10.49
N ASP A 19 -4.81 15.78 -9.86
CA ASP A 19 -5.01 14.39 -9.45
C ASP A 19 -5.72 14.24 -8.10
N TRP A 20 -6.02 13.01 -7.69
CA TRP A 20 -6.66 12.68 -6.42
C TRP A 20 -5.94 13.28 -5.20
N THR A 21 -4.60 13.28 -5.18
CA THR A 21 -3.84 13.84 -4.05
C THR A 21 -4.02 15.36 -3.95
N GLN A 22 -4.13 16.02 -5.10
CA GLN A 22 -4.42 17.45 -5.17
C GLN A 22 -5.89 17.75 -4.81
N LEU A 23 -6.83 16.86 -5.15
CA LEU A 23 -8.24 16.98 -4.75
C LEU A 23 -8.41 16.87 -3.23
N LEU A 24 -7.75 15.90 -2.57
CA LEU A 24 -7.79 15.71 -1.12
C LEU A 24 -7.35 16.95 -0.32
N ARG A 25 -6.46 17.76 -0.90
CA ARG A 25 -5.96 18.99 -0.29
C ARG A 25 -6.74 20.24 -0.71
N SER A 26 -7.68 20.10 -1.63
CA SER A 26 -8.40 21.23 -2.19
C SER A 26 -9.47 21.76 -1.23
N LEU A 27 -9.60 23.10 -1.20
CA LEU A 27 -10.73 23.74 -0.53
C LEU A 27 -12.06 23.32 -1.17
N GLU A 28 -12.09 23.11 -2.49
CA GLU A 28 -13.28 22.70 -3.24
C GLU A 28 -13.89 21.39 -2.71
N LEU A 29 -13.06 20.35 -2.45
CA LEU A 29 -13.55 19.10 -1.85
C LEU A 29 -14.07 19.33 -0.42
N ARG A 30 -13.34 20.11 0.39
CA ARG A 30 -13.75 20.39 1.78
C ARG A 30 -15.07 21.15 1.84
N THR A 31 -15.23 22.16 0.98
CA THR A 31 -16.46 22.94 0.85
C THR A 31 -17.61 22.07 0.38
N PHE A 32 -17.38 21.20 -0.62
CA PHE A 32 -18.39 20.25 -1.08
C PHE A 32 -18.86 19.31 0.05
N LEU A 33 -17.92 18.69 0.78
CA LEU A 33 -18.26 17.72 1.83
C LEU A 33 -18.92 18.38 3.06
N ALA A 34 -18.51 19.61 3.41
CA ALA A 34 -19.03 20.34 4.55
C ALA A 34 -20.43 20.94 4.34
N ALA A 35 -20.91 21.03 3.10
CA ALA A 35 -22.23 21.63 2.81
C ALA A 35 -23.36 20.82 3.43
N ARG A 36 -24.39 21.50 3.96
CA ARG A 36 -25.56 20.82 4.58
C ARG A 36 -26.34 19.97 3.57
N HIS A 37 -26.51 20.48 2.35
CA HIS A 37 -27.20 19.82 1.25
C HIS A 37 -26.23 19.58 0.09
N LYS A 38 -26.15 18.32 -0.36
CA LYS A 38 -25.17 17.87 -1.34
C LYS A 38 -25.86 17.07 -2.45
N LEU A 39 -25.66 17.50 -3.69
CA LEU A 39 -26.09 16.77 -4.89
C LEU A 39 -24.90 15.99 -5.46
N LEU A 40 -24.99 14.66 -5.49
CA LEU A 40 -24.00 13.79 -6.10
C LEU A 40 -24.57 13.13 -7.36
N MET A 41 -23.99 13.46 -8.50
CA MET A 41 -24.36 12.90 -9.80
C MET A 41 -23.26 11.96 -10.29
N LEU A 42 -23.65 10.76 -10.70
CA LEU A 42 -22.71 9.69 -11.05
C LEU A 42 -23.10 9.07 -12.38
N ASP A 43 -22.18 9.03 -13.33
CA ASP A 43 -22.32 8.13 -14.46
C ASP A 43 -22.18 6.66 -14.02
N TYR A 44 -22.73 5.73 -14.80
CA TYR A 44 -22.69 4.30 -14.49
C TYR A 44 -21.51 3.56 -15.12
N ASP A 45 -21.40 3.55 -16.44
CA ASP A 45 -20.43 2.72 -17.18
C ASP A 45 -19.05 3.39 -17.18
N GLY A 46 -17.97 2.66 -16.90
CA GLY A 46 -16.64 3.26 -16.77
C GLY A 46 -16.42 4.08 -15.50
N THR A 47 -17.49 4.55 -14.87
CA THR A 47 -17.51 5.28 -13.59
C THR A 47 -17.78 4.33 -12.41
N LEU A 48 -19.02 3.87 -12.22
CA LEU A 48 -19.37 2.97 -11.11
C LEU A 48 -19.08 1.49 -11.39
N ALA A 49 -19.05 1.11 -12.66
CA ALA A 49 -18.79 -0.25 -13.13
C ALA A 49 -17.71 -0.24 -14.23
N ALA A 50 -16.85 -1.25 -14.30
CA ALA A 50 -15.92 -1.39 -15.42
C ALA A 50 -16.66 -1.76 -16.71
N PHE A 51 -16.13 -1.34 -17.87
CA PHE A 51 -16.61 -1.87 -19.15
C PHE A 51 -16.37 -3.39 -19.23
N THR A 52 -17.43 -4.13 -19.51
CA THR A 52 -17.41 -5.59 -19.72
C THR A 52 -17.83 -5.91 -21.16
N ALA A 53 -17.36 -7.04 -21.69
CA ALA A 53 -17.78 -7.51 -23.01
C ALA A 53 -19.29 -7.82 -23.05
N ASP A 54 -19.80 -8.43 -21.98
CA ASP A 54 -21.23 -8.62 -21.73
C ASP A 54 -21.77 -7.44 -20.90
N ARG A 55 -22.60 -6.61 -21.54
CA ARG A 55 -23.14 -5.37 -20.94
C ARG A 55 -24.05 -5.65 -19.74
N ASN A 56 -24.66 -6.83 -19.68
CA ASN A 56 -25.54 -7.26 -18.58
C ASN A 56 -24.77 -7.77 -17.36
N LYS A 57 -23.44 -7.80 -17.43
CA LYS A 57 -22.54 -8.17 -16.32
C LYS A 57 -21.67 -7.01 -15.84
N ALA A 58 -21.97 -5.79 -16.27
CA ALA A 58 -21.30 -4.58 -15.82
C ALA A 58 -21.76 -4.22 -14.39
N PHE A 59 -21.48 -5.08 -13.42
CA PHE A 59 -21.81 -4.83 -12.01
C PHE A 59 -20.92 -3.73 -11.43
N PRO A 60 -21.41 -2.95 -10.46
CA PRO A 60 -20.61 -1.92 -9.81
C PRO A 60 -19.35 -2.51 -9.17
N TYR A 61 -18.28 -1.72 -9.06
CA TYR A 61 -17.07 -2.14 -8.35
C TYR A 61 -17.40 -2.61 -6.92
N PRO A 62 -16.69 -3.63 -6.39
CA PRO A 62 -16.90 -4.07 -5.01
C PRO A 62 -16.84 -2.90 -4.03
N GLY A 63 -17.87 -2.75 -3.18
CA GLY A 63 -18.00 -1.66 -2.20
C GLY A 63 -18.89 -0.49 -2.65
N VAL A 64 -19.04 -0.24 -3.96
CA VAL A 64 -19.85 0.89 -4.47
C VAL A 64 -21.29 0.81 -3.99
N ARG A 65 -21.94 -0.35 -4.08
CA ARG A 65 -23.33 -0.53 -3.64
C ARG A 65 -23.55 -0.16 -2.16
N LYS A 66 -22.64 -0.59 -1.28
CA LYS A 66 -22.70 -0.31 0.17
C LYS A 66 -22.57 1.19 0.44
N LEU A 67 -21.63 1.85 -0.23
CA LEU A 67 -21.39 3.29 -0.07
C LEU A 67 -22.55 4.14 -0.61
N LEU A 68 -23.07 3.80 -1.80
CA LEU A 68 -24.23 4.48 -2.36
C LEU A 68 -25.47 4.29 -1.49
N SER A 69 -25.70 3.08 -0.96
CA SER A 69 -26.80 2.83 0.00
C SER A 69 -26.69 3.73 1.23
N GLY A 70 -25.50 3.82 1.84
CA GLY A 70 -25.27 4.70 2.99
C GLY A 70 -25.48 6.18 2.69
N LEU A 71 -25.07 6.64 1.50
CA LEU A 71 -25.30 8.02 1.07
C LEU A 71 -26.79 8.30 0.82
N CYS A 72 -27.51 7.40 0.15
CA CYS A 72 -28.95 7.53 -0.08
C CYS A 72 -29.77 7.56 1.22
N GLN A 73 -29.31 6.89 2.27
CA GLN A 73 -29.96 6.90 3.59
C GLN A 73 -29.74 8.21 4.36
N ASN A 74 -28.81 9.05 3.91
CA ASN A 74 -28.48 10.28 4.60
C ASN A 74 -29.29 11.47 4.03
N PRO A 75 -30.09 12.18 4.85
CA PRO A 75 -30.94 13.27 4.37
C PRO A 75 -30.16 14.49 3.85
N GLY A 76 -28.86 14.60 4.14
CA GLY A 76 -27.98 15.62 3.59
C GLY A 76 -27.53 15.36 2.15
N TRP A 77 -27.83 14.18 1.59
CA TRP A 77 -27.43 13.79 0.25
C TRP A 77 -28.63 13.53 -0.66
N ARG A 78 -28.54 14.06 -1.88
CA ARG A 78 -29.31 13.60 -3.03
C ARG A 78 -28.36 12.92 -4.00
N VAL A 79 -28.48 11.60 -4.13
CA VAL A 79 -27.64 10.80 -5.03
C VAL A 79 -28.45 10.46 -6.28
N VAL A 80 -27.89 10.79 -7.45
CA VAL A 80 -28.54 10.61 -8.75
C VAL A 80 -27.59 9.90 -9.71
N ILE A 81 -28.06 8.82 -10.33
CA ILE A 81 -27.31 8.13 -11.39
C ILE A 81 -27.76 8.68 -12.75
N VAL A 82 -26.81 9.09 -13.59
CA VAL A 82 -27.07 9.66 -14.92
C VAL A 82 -26.40 8.78 -15.97
N SER A 83 -27.16 7.98 -16.72
CA SER A 83 -26.61 6.96 -17.61
C SER A 83 -27.19 7.01 -19.02
N GLY A 84 -26.40 6.56 -19.99
CA GLY A 84 -26.88 6.22 -21.34
C GLY A 84 -27.63 4.87 -21.42
N ARG A 85 -27.68 4.09 -20.33
CA ARG A 85 -28.49 2.88 -20.20
C ARG A 85 -29.94 3.21 -19.90
N PRO A 86 -30.91 2.36 -20.29
CA PRO A 86 -32.27 2.41 -19.76
C PRO A 86 -32.30 2.35 -18.23
N THR A 87 -33.26 2.99 -17.58
CA THR A 87 -33.35 3.02 -16.11
C THR A 87 -33.50 1.63 -15.50
N ALA A 88 -34.21 0.72 -16.19
CA ALA A 88 -34.43 -0.66 -15.73
C ALA A 88 -33.12 -1.45 -15.63
N ASP A 89 -32.24 -1.31 -16.63
CA ASP A 89 -30.94 -1.99 -16.66
C ASP A 89 -30.03 -1.51 -15.53
N VAL A 90 -29.97 -0.19 -15.33
CA VAL A 90 -29.18 0.42 -14.26
C VAL A 90 -29.71 -0.01 -12.90
N ALA A 91 -31.02 -0.02 -12.68
CA ALA A 91 -31.64 -0.46 -11.45
C ALA A 91 -31.32 -1.93 -11.15
N ALA A 92 -31.46 -2.82 -12.14
CA ALA A 92 -31.16 -4.24 -12.02
C ALA A 92 -29.67 -4.49 -11.70
N LEU A 93 -28.75 -3.77 -12.35
CA LEU A 93 -27.32 -3.94 -12.12
C LEU A 93 -26.85 -3.31 -10.81
N LEU A 94 -27.44 -2.18 -10.38
CA LEU A 94 -27.16 -1.58 -9.09
C LEU A 94 -27.63 -2.45 -7.94
N GLY A 95 -28.81 -3.07 -8.06
CA GLY A 95 -29.35 -3.99 -7.06
C GLY A 95 -29.40 -3.40 -5.65
N LEU A 96 -29.80 -2.13 -5.52
CA LEU A 96 -30.00 -1.47 -4.23
C LEU A 96 -31.40 -1.77 -3.70
N GLU A 97 -31.49 -2.09 -2.41
CA GLU A 97 -32.76 -2.39 -1.72
C GLU A 97 -33.67 -1.16 -1.59
N GLN A 98 -33.08 0.03 -1.55
CA GLN A 98 -33.79 1.31 -1.53
C GLN A 98 -33.66 1.97 -2.92
N GLY A 99 -34.74 2.56 -3.41
CA GLY A 99 -34.74 3.19 -4.73
C GLY A 99 -33.78 4.38 -4.79
N VAL A 100 -32.83 4.34 -5.73
CA VAL A 100 -31.98 5.48 -6.09
C VAL A 100 -32.62 6.22 -7.27
N GLU A 101 -32.44 7.54 -7.32
CA GLU A 101 -32.89 8.31 -8.48
C GLU A 101 -31.99 8.02 -9.68
N ILE A 102 -32.60 7.63 -10.82
CA ILE A 102 -31.87 7.26 -12.04
C ILE A 102 -32.44 8.04 -13.22
N PHE A 103 -31.58 8.76 -13.93
CA PHE A 103 -31.85 9.26 -15.27
C PHE A 103 -31.20 8.32 -16.28
N GLY A 104 -32.03 7.58 -17.01
CA GLY A 104 -31.60 6.66 -18.05
C GLY A 104 -31.81 7.23 -19.45
N SER A 105 -31.27 6.55 -20.46
CA SER A 105 -31.39 6.93 -21.87
C SER A 105 -31.00 8.40 -22.10
N HIS A 106 -29.91 8.85 -21.46
CA HIS A 106 -29.42 10.24 -21.49
C HIS A 106 -30.44 11.30 -21.02
N GLY A 107 -31.37 10.93 -20.13
CA GLY A 107 -32.42 11.81 -19.61
C GLY A 107 -33.79 11.65 -20.27
N GLY A 108 -33.92 10.72 -21.22
CA GLY A 108 -35.21 10.33 -21.77
C GLY A 108 -36.12 9.63 -20.76
N GLU A 109 -35.54 9.00 -19.74
CA GLU A 109 -36.22 8.28 -18.68
C GLU A 109 -35.76 8.77 -17.31
N ARG A 110 -36.68 8.92 -16.36
CA ARG A 110 -36.40 9.21 -14.95
C ARG A 110 -37.13 8.21 -14.08
N LEU A 111 -36.38 7.39 -13.35
CA LEU A 111 -36.89 6.56 -12.27
C LEU A 111 -36.65 7.29 -10.96
N ASN A 112 -37.71 7.64 -10.24
CA ASN A 112 -37.58 8.28 -8.95
C ASN A 112 -37.29 7.26 -7.83
N PRO A 113 -36.89 7.69 -6.62
CA PRO A 113 -36.65 6.80 -5.49
C PRO A 113 -37.85 5.93 -5.06
N ALA A 114 -39.07 6.33 -5.41
CA ALA A 114 -40.29 5.55 -5.16
C ALA A 114 -40.57 4.48 -6.24
N GLY A 115 -39.70 4.33 -7.24
CA GLY A 115 -39.85 3.37 -8.33
C GLY A 115 -40.80 3.82 -9.45
N LEU A 116 -41.25 5.08 -9.46
CA LEU A 116 -42.09 5.60 -10.54
C LEU A 116 -41.23 6.04 -11.71
N LEU A 117 -41.51 5.45 -12.88
CA LEU A 117 -40.85 5.75 -14.14
C LEU A 117 -41.60 6.84 -14.91
N ALA A 118 -40.91 7.94 -15.22
CA ALA A 118 -41.39 8.98 -16.13
C ALA A 118 -40.56 8.95 -17.43
N ARG A 119 -41.23 9.05 -18.58
CA ARG A 119 -40.60 9.13 -19.89
C ARG A 119 -40.88 10.48 -20.53
N THR A 120 -39.85 11.11 -21.06
CA THR A 120 -40.00 12.38 -21.78
C THR A 120 -40.71 12.14 -23.11
N GLY A 121 -41.70 12.96 -23.46
CA GLY A 121 -42.40 12.84 -24.74
C GLY A 121 -41.44 12.94 -25.93
N LEU A 122 -41.64 12.11 -26.95
CA LEU A 122 -40.86 12.17 -28.19
C LEU A 122 -41.68 12.86 -29.27
N GLU A 123 -41.08 13.85 -29.91
CA GLU A 123 -41.66 14.54 -31.06
C GLU A 123 -41.95 13.55 -32.21
N PRO A 124 -43.06 13.71 -32.95
CA PRO A 124 -43.42 12.79 -34.04
C PRO A 124 -42.32 12.62 -35.10
N GLY A 125 -41.59 13.70 -35.42
CA GLY A 125 -40.48 13.67 -36.37
C GLY A 125 -39.34 12.77 -35.92
N LEU A 126 -38.98 12.83 -34.63
CA LEU A 126 -37.94 11.97 -34.04
C LEU A 126 -38.38 10.50 -34.02
N LYS A 127 -39.64 10.21 -33.67
CA LYS A 127 -40.16 8.83 -33.70
C LYS A 127 -40.05 8.23 -35.09
N LYS A 128 -40.38 9.00 -36.13
CA LYS A 128 -40.24 8.59 -37.52
C LYS A 128 -38.77 8.35 -37.88
N ALA A 129 -37.88 9.28 -37.54
CA ALA A 129 -36.45 9.13 -37.81
C ALA A 129 -35.85 7.87 -37.17
N LEU A 130 -36.15 7.57 -35.90
CA LEU A 130 -35.70 6.34 -35.24
C LEU A 130 -36.24 5.08 -35.94
N ALA A 131 -37.49 5.11 -36.41
CA ALA A 131 -38.06 4.01 -37.19
C ALA A 131 -37.38 3.84 -38.56
N ASP A 132 -37.08 4.94 -39.25
CA ASP A 132 -36.39 4.94 -40.55
C ASP A 132 -34.95 4.39 -40.39
N ALA A 133 -34.25 4.75 -39.31
CA ALA A 133 -32.90 4.24 -39.01
C ALA A 133 -32.91 2.74 -38.68
N ARG A 134 -33.92 2.26 -37.93
CA ARG A 134 -34.12 0.82 -37.70
C ARG A 134 -34.34 0.10 -39.02
N PHE A 135 -35.29 0.59 -39.83
CA PHE A 135 -35.62 -0.01 -41.11
C PHE A 135 -34.38 -0.12 -42.00
N TRP A 136 -33.57 0.93 -42.05
CA TRP A 136 -32.30 0.92 -42.77
C TRP A 136 -31.36 -0.18 -42.27
N ALA A 137 -31.18 -0.31 -40.95
CA ALA A 137 -30.29 -1.32 -40.37
C ALA A 137 -30.80 -2.75 -40.60
N GLU A 138 -32.11 -3.00 -40.44
CA GLU A 138 -32.74 -4.29 -40.74
C GLU A 138 -32.59 -4.68 -42.22
N ALA A 139 -32.82 -3.74 -43.14
CA ALA A 139 -32.63 -3.95 -44.58
C ALA A 139 -31.17 -4.28 -44.96
N ASN A 140 -30.20 -3.92 -44.12
CA ASN A 140 -28.78 -4.22 -44.29
C ASN A 140 -28.32 -5.46 -43.48
N GLY A 141 -29.25 -6.23 -42.91
CA GLY A 141 -28.95 -7.44 -42.14
C GLY A 141 -28.31 -7.16 -40.77
N LEU A 142 -28.54 -5.97 -40.21
CA LEU A 142 -27.96 -5.51 -38.93
C LEU A 142 -28.99 -5.46 -37.80
N GLY A 143 -30.20 -5.99 -37.99
CA GLY A 143 -31.29 -5.92 -37.01
C GLY A 143 -30.93 -6.48 -35.64
N GLU A 144 -30.20 -7.60 -35.59
CA GLU A 144 -29.75 -8.25 -34.33
C GLU A 144 -28.68 -7.44 -33.57
N HIS A 145 -28.11 -6.42 -34.21
CA HIS A 145 -27.08 -5.55 -33.63
C HIS A 145 -27.65 -4.22 -33.12
N LEU A 146 -28.96 -4.01 -33.25
CA LEU A 146 -29.64 -2.81 -32.77
C LEU A 146 -29.99 -2.92 -31.29
N GLU A 147 -29.87 -1.78 -30.60
CA GLU A 147 -30.33 -1.59 -29.23
C GLU A 147 -31.29 -0.40 -29.20
N ASP A 148 -32.52 -0.68 -28.78
CA ASP A 148 -33.56 0.33 -28.61
C ASP A 148 -33.57 0.92 -27.22
N LYS A 149 -33.53 2.24 -27.18
CA LYS A 149 -33.64 3.03 -25.96
C LYS A 149 -34.73 4.07 -26.16
N HIS A 150 -35.24 4.63 -25.06
CA HIS A 150 -36.27 5.64 -25.18
C HIS A 150 -35.71 6.90 -25.85
N GLY A 151 -36.15 7.19 -27.07
CA GLY A 151 -35.67 8.32 -27.89
C GLY A 151 -34.27 8.15 -28.46
N CYS A 152 -33.75 6.93 -28.51
CA CYS A 152 -32.41 6.61 -28.99
C CYS A 152 -32.34 5.21 -29.61
N LEU A 153 -31.55 5.06 -30.67
CA LEU A 153 -31.27 3.79 -31.35
C LEU A 153 -29.75 3.65 -31.50
N ALA A 154 -29.17 2.61 -30.91
CA ALA A 154 -27.75 2.31 -31.05
C ALA A 154 -27.53 1.07 -31.92
N LEU A 155 -26.50 1.09 -32.77
CA LEU A 155 -26.04 -0.04 -33.56
C LEU A 155 -24.65 -0.44 -33.08
N HIS A 156 -24.51 -1.67 -32.61
CA HIS A 156 -23.25 -2.21 -32.08
C HIS A 156 -22.51 -3.05 -33.11
N VAL A 157 -21.20 -2.83 -33.23
CA VAL A 157 -20.31 -3.63 -34.11
C VAL A 157 -19.33 -4.50 -33.34
N ARG A 158 -19.44 -4.57 -32.00
CA ARG A 158 -18.61 -5.44 -31.17
C ARG A 158 -18.87 -6.90 -31.51
N GLY A 159 -17.78 -7.66 -31.70
CA GLY A 159 -17.83 -9.06 -32.15
C GLY A 159 -17.77 -9.23 -33.68
N MET A 160 -17.89 -8.16 -34.47
CA MET A 160 -17.64 -8.21 -35.91
C MET A 160 -16.13 -8.19 -36.22
N PRO A 161 -15.67 -8.82 -37.32
CA PRO A 161 -14.29 -8.67 -37.79
C PRO A 161 -13.94 -7.19 -38.05
N PRO A 162 -12.74 -6.69 -37.68
CA PRO A 162 -12.41 -5.27 -37.73
C PRO A 162 -12.66 -4.58 -39.10
N PRO A 163 -12.34 -5.19 -40.27
CA PRO A 163 -12.65 -4.58 -41.56
C PRO A 163 -14.15 -4.40 -41.80
N ARG A 164 -14.97 -5.38 -41.36
CA ARG A 164 -16.43 -5.33 -41.48
C ARG A 164 -17.04 -4.30 -40.53
N ALA A 165 -16.54 -4.24 -39.29
CA ALA A 165 -16.98 -3.24 -38.31
C ALA A 165 -16.76 -1.81 -38.84
N ALA A 166 -15.58 -1.54 -39.41
CA ALA A 166 -15.27 -0.22 -39.99
C ALA A 166 -16.20 0.12 -41.17
N GLU A 167 -16.49 -0.84 -42.05
CA GLU A 167 -17.42 -0.67 -43.16
C GLU A 167 -18.84 -0.35 -42.68
N VAL A 168 -19.35 -1.11 -41.70
CA VAL A 168 -20.68 -0.94 -41.13
C VAL A 168 -20.80 0.43 -40.45
N LEU A 169 -19.82 0.84 -39.65
CA LEU A 169 -19.83 2.16 -39.00
C LEU A 169 -19.84 3.31 -40.01
N ALA A 170 -19.09 3.20 -41.10
CA ALA A 170 -19.08 4.23 -42.15
C ALA A 170 -20.45 4.35 -42.83
N LYS A 171 -21.07 3.22 -43.18
CA LYS A 171 -22.41 3.18 -43.82
C LYS A 171 -23.50 3.68 -42.88
N ALA A 172 -23.51 3.18 -41.64
CA ALA A 172 -24.51 3.54 -40.64
C ALA A 172 -24.37 5.00 -40.21
N GLY A 173 -23.15 5.51 -40.02
CA GLY A 173 -22.91 6.91 -39.71
C GLY A 173 -23.44 7.86 -40.79
N HIS A 174 -23.23 7.53 -42.07
CA HIS A 174 -23.77 8.32 -43.18
C HIS A 174 -25.30 8.26 -43.25
N ALA A 175 -25.88 7.05 -43.18
CA ALA A 175 -27.34 6.86 -43.25
C ALA A 175 -28.06 7.52 -42.08
N PHE A 176 -27.59 7.28 -40.85
CA PHE A 176 -28.17 7.89 -39.65
C PHE A 176 -28.00 9.41 -39.70
N GLY A 177 -26.87 9.92 -40.21
CA GLY A 177 -26.66 11.36 -40.35
C GLY A 177 -27.68 12.03 -41.28
N LEU A 178 -28.00 11.40 -42.42
CA LEU A 178 -29.03 11.89 -43.33
C LEU A 178 -30.42 11.88 -42.70
N ILE A 179 -30.75 10.82 -41.97
CA ILE A 179 -32.03 10.68 -41.27
C ILE A 179 -32.15 11.73 -40.15
N ALA A 180 -31.09 11.90 -39.35
CA ALA A 180 -31.05 12.78 -38.19
C ALA A 180 -31.25 14.26 -38.53
N ASN A 181 -30.69 14.72 -39.66
CA ASN A 181 -30.78 16.11 -40.13
C ASN A 181 -32.22 16.62 -40.33
N THR A 182 -33.20 15.72 -40.42
CA THR A 182 -34.61 16.07 -40.65
C THR A 182 -35.48 16.04 -39.39
N ALA A 183 -34.91 15.68 -38.22
CA ALA A 183 -35.70 15.29 -37.05
C ALA A 183 -35.15 15.74 -35.68
N GLY A 184 -34.21 16.70 -35.63
CA GLY A 184 -33.63 17.18 -34.37
C GLY A 184 -32.90 16.09 -33.57
N ALA A 185 -32.42 15.06 -34.28
CA ALA A 185 -31.62 13.98 -33.72
C ALA A 185 -30.13 14.27 -33.94
N GLU A 186 -29.29 13.66 -33.11
CA GLU A 186 -27.84 13.68 -33.21
C GLU A 186 -27.31 12.27 -33.43
N VAL A 187 -26.21 12.15 -34.18
CA VAL A 187 -25.51 10.89 -34.41
C VAL A 187 -24.14 10.95 -33.76
N LEU A 188 -23.84 9.94 -32.94
CA LEU A 188 -22.62 9.87 -32.16
C LEU A 188 -21.93 8.53 -32.39
N LEU A 189 -20.63 8.59 -32.68
CA LEU A 189 -19.77 7.42 -32.70
C LEU A 189 -19.25 7.14 -31.29
N PHE A 190 -19.30 5.88 -30.87
CA PHE A 190 -18.74 5.43 -29.61
C PHE A 190 -17.87 4.18 -29.81
N ASP A 191 -17.13 3.79 -28.77
CA ASP A 191 -16.24 2.63 -28.85
C ASP A 191 -17.04 1.34 -29.06
N GLY A 192 -17.10 0.89 -30.31
CA GLY A 192 -17.82 -0.30 -30.74
C GLY A 192 -19.22 -0.08 -31.30
N GLY A 193 -19.60 1.14 -31.71
CA GLY A 193 -20.90 1.38 -32.36
C GLY A 193 -21.18 2.81 -32.80
N VAL A 194 -22.39 3.02 -33.32
CA VAL A 194 -22.97 4.34 -33.65
C VAL A 194 -24.34 4.45 -33.01
N GLU A 195 -24.65 5.61 -32.44
CA GLU A 195 -25.91 5.89 -31.76
C GLU A 195 -26.60 7.09 -32.41
N MET A 196 -27.90 6.97 -32.71
CA MET A 196 -28.76 8.08 -33.08
C MET A 196 -29.74 8.38 -31.94
N ARG A 197 -29.74 9.61 -31.44
CA ARG A 197 -30.55 10.01 -30.27
C ARG A 197 -31.20 11.36 -30.44
N SER A 198 -32.23 11.65 -29.64
CA SER A 198 -32.78 13.00 -29.49
C SER A 198 -31.69 14.00 -29.11
N GLY A 199 -31.58 15.14 -29.79
CA GLY A 199 -30.70 16.24 -29.37
C GLY A 199 -31.10 16.84 -28.01
N ALA A 200 -32.33 16.61 -27.56
CA ALA A 200 -32.79 16.99 -26.22
C ALA A 200 -32.29 16.04 -25.12
N PHE A 201 -31.81 14.84 -25.45
CA PHE A 201 -31.39 13.83 -24.49
C PHE A 201 -29.87 13.81 -24.37
N ASN A 202 -29.37 14.57 -23.38
CA ASN A 202 -27.97 14.71 -23.08
C ASN A 202 -27.77 14.77 -21.56
N LYS A 203 -26.70 14.13 -21.05
CA LYS A 203 -26.27 14.20 -19.65
C LYS A 203 -26.12 15.64 -19.16
N GLY A 204 -25.65 16.56 -19.99
CA GLY A 204 -25.60 18.00 -19.67
C GLY A 204 -26.97 18.60 -19.35
N LYS A 205 -28.01 18.27 -20.13
CA LYS A 205 -29.39 18.73 -19.87
C LYS A 205 -29.97 18.14 -18.59
N VAL A 206 -29.59 16.91 -18.24
CA VAL A 206 -29.94 16.31 -16.95
C VAL A 206 -29.29 17.08 -15.80
N VAL A 207 -28.01 17.41 -15.90
CA VAL A 207 -27.31 18.23 -14.89
C VAL A 207 -27.95 19.61 -14.76
N GLU A 208 -28.22 20.32 -15.86
CA GLU A 208 -28.92 21.62 -15.83
C GLU A 208 -30.27 21.54 -15.11
N ARG A 209 -31.05 20.49 -15.39
CA ARG A 209 -32.33 20.25 -14.74
C ARG A 209 -32.18 19.99 -13.25
N LEU A 210 -31.25 19.13 -12.84
CA LEU A 210 -31.01 18.80 -11.43
C LEU A 210 -30.55 20.04 -10.66
N LEU A 211 -29.63 20.82 -11.22
CA LEU A 211 -29.20 22.08 -10.62
C LEU A 211 -30.35 23.08 -10.49
N ALA A 212 -31.24 23.18 -11.47
CA ALA A 212 -32.43 24.04 -11.39
C ALA A 212 -33.43 23.55 -10.32
N GLU A 213 -33.63 22.23 -10.19
CA GLU A 213 -34.45 21.63 -9.14
C GLU A 213 -33.87 21.94 -7.74
N GLU A 214 -32.56 21.75 -7.53
CA GLU A 214 -31.88 22.07 -6.27
C GLU A 214 -31.90 23.57 -5.97
N THR A 215 -31.68 24.43 -6.98
CA THR A 215 -31.74 25.89 -6.82
C THR A 215 -33.13 26.34 -6.38
N LYS A 216 -34.18 25.72 -6.91
CA LYS A 216 -35.56 26.00 -6.50
C LYS A 216 -35.84 25.53 -5.07
N ALA A 217 -35.28 24.41 -4.65
CA ALA A 217 -35.50 23.82 -3.32
C ALA A 217 -34.67 24.47 -2.21
N HIS A 218 -33.42 24.83 -2.51
CA HIS A 218 -32.40 25.22 -1.52
C HIS A 218 -31.74 26.57 -1.82
N GLY A 219 -32.14 27.29 -2.87
CA GLY A 219 -31.47 28.53 -3.29
C GLY A 219 -30.00 28.26 -3.64
N SER A 220 -29.08 29.06 -3.09
CA SER A 220 -27.63 28.83 -3.22
C SER A 220 -27.03 27.96 -2.12
N ALA A 221 -27.84 27.36 -1.23
CA ALA A 221 -27.39 26.65 -0.04
C ALA A 221 -27.16 25.14 -0.27
N PHE A 222 -26.60 24.77 -1.42
CA PHE A 222 -26.20 23.39 -1.73
C PHE A 222 -24.88 23.37 -2.52
N THR A 223 -24.21 22.23 -2.50
CA THR A 223 -23.05 21.98 -3.38
C THR A 223 -23.29 20.75 -4.23
N SER A 224 -22.67 20.71 -5.41
CA SER A 224 -22.86 19.62 -6.37
C SER A 224 -21.54 19.01 -6.84
N ALA A 225 -21.56 17.73 -7.20
CA ALA A 225 -20.44 17.04 -7.85
C ALA A 225 -20.96 16.14 -8.98
N TYR A 226 -20.19 16.02 -10.06
CA TYR A 226 -20.45 15.09 -11.16
C TYR A 226 -19.20 14.24 -11.44
N LEU A 227 -19.39 12.91 -11.48
CA LEU A 227 -18.35 11.94 -11.82
C LEU A 227 -18.72 11.23 -13.13
N GLY A 228 -17.80 11.24 -14.10
CA GLY A 228 -17.99 10.62 -15.42
C GLY A 228 -16.67 10.23 -16.08
N ASP A 229 -16.68 9.37 -17.10
CA ASP A 229 -15.47 8.78 -17.69
C ASP A 229 -15.26 9.07 -19.19
N ASP A 230 -16.33 9.44 -19.91
CA ASP A 230 -16.39 9.42 -21.36
C ASP A 230 -16.67 10.78 -22.01
N LEU A 231 -16.78 10.79 -23.34
CA LEU A 231 -17.03 12.00 -24.12
C LEU A 231 -18.42 12.59 -23.85
N THR A 232 -19.41 11.77 -23.51
CA THR A 232 -20.77 12.24 -23.22
C THR A 232 -20.85 12.96 -21.87
N ASP A 233 -19.93 12.65 -20.95
CA ASP A 233 -19.79 13.36 -19.67
C ASP A 233 -19.20 14.76 -19.82
N GLU A 234 -18.56 15.10 -20.94
CA GLU A 234 -18.07 16.45 -21.20
C GLU A 234 -19.19 17.51 -21.22
N ASP A 235 -20.37 17.12 -21.67
CA ASP A 235 -21.55 17.98 -21.64
C ASP A 235 -22.06 18.19 -20.21
N ALA A 236 -21.94 17.16 -19.36
CA ALA A 236 -22.24 17.25 -17.92
C ALA A 236 -21.22 18.14 -17.18
N PHE A 237 -19.92 17.99 -17.47
CA PHE A 237 -18.89 18.87 -16.92
C PHE A 237 -19.09 20.32 -17.35
N ARG A 238 -19.48 20.57 -18.60
CA ARG A 238 -19.78 21.91 -19.11
C ARG A 238 -21.00 22.53 -18.41
N ALA A 239 -22.07 21.75 -18.24
CA ALA A 239 -23.28 22.17 -17.55
C ALA A 239 -23.03 22.46 -16.06
N LEU A 240 -22.20 21.65 -15.40
CA LEU A 240 -21.82 21.86 -13.99
C LEU A 240 -20.98 23.13 -13.81
N GLY A 241 -20.10 23.43 -14.77
CA GLY A 241 -19.28 24.64 -14.79
C GLY A 241 -18.45 24.85 -13.52
N SER A 242 -18.32 26.10 -13.09
CA SER A 242 -17.65 26.44 -11.83
C SER A 242 -18.49 26.15 -10.58
N ALA A 243 -19.79 25.87 -10.74
CA ALA A 243 -20.76 25.72 -9.65
C ALA A 243 -20.64 24.41 -8.87
N GLY A 244 -19.97 23.40 -9.41
CA GLY A 244 -19.81 22.10 -8.74
C GLY A 244 -18.52 21.36 -9.10
N LEU A 245 -18.17 20.35 -8.30
CA LEU A 245 -16.94 19.57 -8.43
C LEU A 245 -17.03 18.61 -9.63
N SER A 246 -16.22 18.83 -10.68
CA SER A 246 -16.16 17.99 -11.87
C SER A 246 -15.00 16.99 -11.84
N LEU A 247 -15.31 15.69 -11.93
CA LEU A 247 -14.40 14.58 -11.69
C LEU A 247 -14.39 13.61 -12.87
N LEU A 248 -13.27 13.54 -13.59
CA LEU A 248 -13.03 12.53 -14.63
C LEU A 248 -12.59 11.22 -13.97
N VAL A 249 -13.37 10.16 -14.14
CA VAL A 249 -13.08 8.82 -13.65
C VAL A 249 -12.40 8.03 -14.76
N SER A 250 -11.07 7.93 -14.74
CA SER A 250 -10.32 7.22 -15.79
C SER A 250 -8.97 6.74 -15.31
N ARG A 251 -8.57 5.53 -15.70
CA ARG A 251 -7.21 4.99 -15.46
C ARG A 251 -6.14 5.65 -16.32
N LYS A 252 -6.51 6.14 -17.51
CA LYS A 252 -5.63 6.83 -18.46
C LYS A 252 -5.84 8.33 -18.37
N ARG A 253 -4.79 9.13 -18.51
CA ARG A 253 -4.96 10.59 -18.68
C ARG A 253 -5.65 10.85 -20.02
N LYS A 254 -6.74 11.61 -19.98
CA LYS A 254 -7.49 12.08 -21.15
C LYS A 254 -7.60 13.61 -21.08
N THR A 255 -7.77 14.24 -22.22
CA THR A 255 -8.17 15.66 -22.28
C THR A 255 -9.66 15.73 -21.92
N SER A 256 -10.02 16.56 -20.94
CA SER A 256 -11.40 16.69 -20.46
C SER A 256 -11.61 18.07 -19.82
N LEU A 257 -12.86 18.53 -19.77
CA LEU A 257 -13.33 19.72 -19.04
C LEU A 257 -13.40 19.49 -17.52
N ALA A 258 -13.27 18.24 -17.04
CA ALA A 258 -13.19 17.96 -15.62
C ALA A 258 -11.98 18.63 -14.97
N ARG A 259 -12.18 19.17 -13.76
CA ARG A 259 -11.11 19.82 -12.99
C ARG A 259 -10.15 18.82 -12.35
N TYR A 260 -10.67 17.65 -12.01
CA TYR A 260 -9.95 16.62 -11.27
C TYR A 260 -10.07 15.25 -11.93
N GLN A 261 -9.09 14.38 -11.68
CA GLN A 261 -9.09 13.00 -12.12
C GLN A 261 -9.13 12.02 -10.94
N LEU A 262 -10.03 11.04 -11.01
CA LEU A 262 -10.08 9.86 -10.13
C LEU A 262 -9.73 8.60 -10.94
N ARG A 263 -8.93 7.70 -10.37
CA ARG A 263 -8.65 6.38 -10.97
C ARG A 263 -9.50 5.29 -10.30
N PRO A 264 -10.41 4.63 -11.06
CA PRO A 264 -11.24 3.58 -10.50
C PRO A 264 -10.49 2.24 -10.39
N PRO A 265 -10.82 1.40 -9.38
CA PRO A 265 -11.84 1.66 -8.36
C PRO A 265 -11.34 2.46 -7.15
N GLY A 266 -10.03 2.56 -6.92
CA GLY A 266 -9.44 3.06 -5.68
C GLY A 266 -9.85 4.50 -5.32
N ASP A 267 -9.49 5.47 -6.17
CA ASP A 267 -9.75 6.89 -5.88
C ASP A 267 -11.26 7.18 -5.83
N LEU A 268 -12.08 6.43 -6.60
CA LEU A 268 -13.55 6.51 -6.57
C LEU A 268 -14.12 6.03 -5.24
N LEU A 269 -13.68 4.86 -4.75
CA LEU A 269 -14.14 4.30 -3.49
C LEU A 269 -13.73 5.22 -2.32
N GLU A 270 -12.53 5.78 -2.36
CA GLU A 270 -12.06 6.72 -1.34
C GLU A 270 -12.86 8.03 -1.33
N PHE A 271 -13.23 8.54 -2.52
CA PHE A 271 -14.13 9.69 -2.65
C PHE A 271 -15.51 9.41 -2.06
N LEU A 272 -16.15 8.29 -2.43
CA LEU A 272 -17.47 7.90 -1.92
C LEU A 272 -17.45 7.61 -0.41
N HIS A 273 -16.36 7.04 0.09
CA HIS A 273 -16.17 6.81 1.52
C HIS A 273 -16.01 8.11 2.30
N SER A 274 -15.21 9.05 1.78
CA SER A 274 -15.04 10.39 2.37
C SER A 274 -16.37 11.16 2.39
N ALA A 275 -17.16 11.03 1.32
CA ALA A 275 -18.52 11.54 1.24
C ALA A 275 -19.38 10.97 2.38
N LEU A 276 -19.37 9.66 2.57
CA LEU A 276 -20.19 9.02 3.60
C LEU A 276 -19.77 9.43 5.02
N ILE A 277 -18.46 9.43 5.34
CA ILE A 277 -17.95 9.80 6.67
C ILE A 277 -18.27 11.26 7.02
N SER A 278 -18.25 12.17 6.05
CA SER A 278 -18.56 13.59 6.27
C SER A 278 -20.00 13.88 6.72
N SER A 279 -20.82 12.83 6.86
CA SER A 279 -22.28 12.91 7.01
C SER A 279 -22.77 12.42 8.37
N GLY A 280 -22.02 12.67 9.45
CA GLY A 280 -22.35 12.24 10.83
C GLY A 280 -23.81 12.45 11.27
N PRO A 281 -24.27 11.73 12.33
CA PRO A 281 -25.68 11.44 12.57
C PRO A 281 -26.56 12.69 12.79
N PRO A 282 -27.86 12.65 12.44
CA PRO A 282 -28.76 13.79 12.56
C PRO A 282 -29.00 14.14 14.03
N GLN A 283 -28.79 15.40 14.40
CA GLN A 283 -29.15 15.91 15.72
C GLN A 283 -30.67 15.81 15.92
N GLY A 284 -31.05 15.11 16.99
CA GLY A 284 -32.42 14.71 17.29
C GLY A 284 -33.38 15.86 17.59
N VAL A 285 -34.63 15.63 17.19
CA VAL A 285 -35.84 16.37 17.57
C VAL A 285 -36.02 16.31 19.09
N GLY A 286 -36.26 17.47 19.70
CA GLY A 286 -36.39 17.63 21.15
C GLY A 286 -37.78 17.33 21.72
N SER A 287 -37.83 17.16 23.04
CA SER A 287 -38.77 17.76 24.01
C SER A 287 -38.56 17.12 25.41
N PRO A 288 -39.03 17.71 26.53
CA PRO A 288 -38.92 19.11 26.95
C PRO A 288 -38.42 19.27 28.41
N LEU A 289 -37.91 20.48 28.68
CA LEU A 289 -38.06 21.27 29.91
C LEU A 289 -37.83 20.58 31.28
N HIS A 290 -36.73 20.97 31.93
CA HIS A 290 -36.83 21.37 33.34
C HIS A 290 -35.97 22.60 33.61
N ASP A 291 -36.66 23.69 33.97
CA ASP A 291 -36.10 24.93 34.48
C ASP A 291 -35.42 24.71 35.84
N GLY A 292 -34.30 25.42 36.04
CA GLY A 292 -33.60 25.52 37.32
C GLY A 292 -32.30 26.28 37.18
N LYS A 293 -32.39 27.61 37.07
CA LYS A 293 -31.25 28.54 37.13
C LYS A 293 -30.71 28.66 38.56
N ASP A 294 -29.38 28.72 38.63
CA ASP A 294 -28.49 29.49 39.52
C ASP A 294 -27.29 28.61 39.90
N GLY A 295 -26.03 28.98 39.76
CA GLY A 295 -25.36 30.22 39.41
C GLY A 295 -23.93 30.09 39.94
N GLY A 296 -22.91 30.20 39.08
CA GLY A 296 -21.51 30.10 39.50
C GLY A 296 -20.56 30.19 38.31
N LYS A 297 -19.92 31.35 38.16
CA LYS A 297 -18.87 31.63 37.16
C LYS A 297 -17.67 30.70 37.39
N ASP A 298 -17.10 30.16 36.32
CA ASP A 298 -15.66 30.08 36.14
C ASP A 298 -15.24 29.82 34.68
N GLY A 299 -14.09 30.43 34.35
CA GLY A 299 -13.25 30.36 33.15
C GLY A 299 -13.66 29.53 31.93
N GLY A 300 -13.71 30.20 30.78
CA GLY A 300 -13.79 29.56 29.48
C GLY A 300 -12.56 28.70 29.17
N GLY A 301 -12.82 27.44 28.84
CA GLY A 301 -11.90 26.55 28.14
C GLY A 301 -12.46 26.27 26.75
N GLU A 302 -11.66 26.58 25.73
CA GLU A 302 -11.85 26.11 24.36
C GLU A 302 -11.73 24.58 24.35
N GLU A 303 -12.78 23.86 23.95
CA GLU A 303 -12.67 22.42 23.65
C GLU A 303 -12.49 22.21 22.14
N GLU A 304 -11.24 21.97 21.76
CA GLU A 304 -10.82 21.42 20.48
C GLU A 304 -11.29 19.97 20.32
N GLY A 305 -12.11 19.72 19.29
CA GLY A 305 -12.52 18.37 18.89
C GLY A 305 -11.43 17.63 18.11
N SER A 306 -10.36 17.20 18.79
CA SER A 306 -9.54 16.07 18.37
C SER A 306 -9.76 14.94 19.37
N HIS A 307 -10.38 13.83 18.95
CA HIS A 307 -10.31 12.61 19.76
C HIS A 307 -8.92 12.00 19.58
N GLN A 308 -7.96 12.57 20.31
CA GLN A 308 -6.61 12.07 20.51
C GLN A 308 -6.64 10.71 21.22
N LEU A 309 -5.70 9.85 20.83
CA LEU A 309 -5.37 8.58 21.48
C LEU A 309 -5.02 8.85 22.96
N ARG A 310 -5.88 8.44 23.90
CA ARG A 310 -5.83 8.90 25.32
C ARG A 310 -4.77 8.25 26.23
N GLY A 311 -3.96 7.26 25.79
CA GLY A 311 -2.99 6.54 26.66
C GLY A 311 -1.55 6.53 26.13
N ARG A 312 -0.55 6.34 27.01
CA ARG A 312 0.88 6.29 26.62
C ARG A 312 1.18 5.05 25.79
N LEU A 313 2.21 5.13 24.95
CA LEU A 313 2.73 3.98 24.21
C LEU A 313 3.91 3.37 24.98
N ILE A 314 3.87 2.05 25.18
CA ILE A 314 4.96 1.27 25.78
C ILE A 314 5.50 0.33 24.72
N VAL A 315 6.73 0.57 24.26
CA VAL A 315 7.41 -0.30 23.30
C VAL A 315 8.24 -1.32 24.07
N VAL A 316 8.09 -2.59 23.72
CA VAL A 316 8.82 -3.69 24.35
C VAL A 316 9.59 -4.44 23.28
N SER A 317 10.92 -4.41 23.33
CA SER A 317 11.78 -5.12 22.37
C SER A 317 12.97 -5.78 23.07
N ASN A 318 13.50 -6.85 22.49
CA ASN A 318 14.62 -7.59 23.08
C ASN A 318 15.80 -6.69 23.52
N ARG A 319 16.13 -5.66 22.72
CA ARG A 319 17.16 -4.66 23.07
C ARG A 319 16.57 -3.26 23.20
N LEU A 320 17.17 -2.44 24.05
CA LEU A 320 16.89 -1.01 24.13
C LEU A 320 17.26 -0.27 22.82
N PRO A 321 16.68 0.92 22.56
CA PRO A 321 16.94 1.71 21.38
C PRO A 321 18.26 2.49 21.47
N VAL A 322 19.20 2.06 22.30
CA VAL A 322 20.45 2.75 22.59
C VAL A 322 21.61 1.78 22.64
N THR A 323 22.81 2.30 22.38
CA THR A 323 24.07 1.61 22.59
C THR A 323 24.77 2.22 23.80
N LEU A 324 25.16 1.37 24.74
CA LEU A 324 26.03 1.71 25.85
C LEU A 324 27.49 1.63 25.41
N LYS A 325 28.26 2.66 25.74
CA LYS A 325 29.72 2.66 25.62
C LYS A 325 30.33 3.19 26.91
N ARG A 326 31.30 2.47 27.44
CA ARG A 326 32.11 2.93 28.57
C ARG A 326 33.23 3.83 28.05
N GLU A 327 33.29 5.05 28.55
CA GLU A 327 34.37 6.03 28.29
C GLU A 327 35.00 6.36 29.65
N GLY A 328 36.06 5.61 30.03
CA GLY A 328 36.68 5.69 31.36
C GLY A 328 35.79 5.14 32.48
N ASP A 329 35.53 5.95 33.50
CA ASP A 329 34.62 5.62 34.62
C ASP A 329 33.16 6.00 34.34
N CYS A 330 32.88 6.59 33.17
CA CYS A 330 31.53 7.06 32.81
C CYS A 330 30.91 6.19 31.71
N TRP A 331 29.60 5.96 31.85
CA TRP A 331 28.79 5.38 30.79
C TRP A 331 28.29 6.48 29.84
N THR A 332 28.35 6.21 28.54
CA THR A 332 27.71 7.05 27.51
C THR A 332 26.63 6.25 26.79
N VAL A 333 25.44 6.84 26.72
CA VAL A 333 24.27 6.26 26.06
C VAL A 333 24.05 7.01 24.75
N LYS A 334 24.14 6.31 23.63
CA LYS A 334 23.90 6.89 22.29
C LYS A 334 22.70 6.21 21.66
N ALA A 335 21.82 7.00 21.03
CA ALA A 335 20.69 6.45 20.29
C ALA A 335 21.17 5.48 19.21
N GLY A 336 20.53 4.32 19.13
CA GLY A 336 20.75 3.37 18.06
C GLY A 336 20.22 3.89 16.73
N THR A 337 20.72 3.35 15.62
CA THR A 337 20.40 3.82 14.26
C THR A 337 19.40 2.93 13.53
N GLY A 338 18.81 1.93 14.19
CA GLY A 338 17.90 0.95 13.59
C GLY A 338 16.57 1.56 13.11
N GLY A 339 15.96 0.91 12.10
CA GLY A 339 14.69 1.35 11.50
C GLY A 339 13.54 1.43 12.51
N LEU A 340 13.45 0.47 13.43
CA LEU A 340 12.46 0.46 14.52
C LEU A 340 12.61 1.66 15.46
N ILE A 341 13.86 2.03 15.79
CA ILE A 341 14.18 3.16 16.66
C ILE A 341 13.75 4.47 16.01
N THR A 342 14.09 4.64 14.72
CA THR A 342 13.73 5.83 13.94
C THR A 342 12.21 5.99 13.81
N ALA A 343 11.47 4.88 13.77
CA ALA A 343 10.02 4.84 13.70
C ALA A 343 9.33 5.28 14.99
N LEU A 344 9.75 4.67 16.10
CA LEU A 344 9.00 4.70 17.36
C LEU A 344 9.47 5.81 18.28
N ALA A 345 10.73 6.26 18.20
CA ALA A 345 11.24 7.32 19.05
C ALA A 345 10.46 8.65 18.92
N PRO A 346 10.08 9.14 17.72
CA PRO A 346 9.23 10.34 17.60
C PRO A 346 7.84 10.12 18.22
N VAL A 347 7.25 8.95 18.02
CA VAL A 347 5.91 8.61 18.54
C VAL A 347 5.91 8.57 20.07
N LEU A 348 6.97 8.00 20.65
CA LEU A 348 7.17 7.94 22.10
C LEU A 348 7.43 9.33 22.68
N ARG A 349 8.20 10.16 21.99
CA ARG A 349 8.47 11.55 22.38
C ARG A 349 7.20 12.38 22.42
N ASP A 350 6.40 12.34 21.35
CA ASP A 350 5.20 13.17 21.21
C ASP A 350 4.09 12.78 22.20
N ARG A 351 4.07 11.52 22.66
CA ARG A 351 3.03 11.00 23.56
C ARG A 351 3.46 10.86 25.03
N GLY A 352 4.76 10.95 25.31
CA GLY A 352 5.33 10.51 26.57
C GLY A 352 5.17 8.99 26.73
N GLY A 353 6.19 8.23 26.35
CA GLY A 353 6.14 6.76 26.35
C GLY A 353 7.33 6.10 27.04
N LEU A 354 7.28 4.76 27.09
CA LEU A 354 8.31 3.93 27.72
C LEU A 354 8.90 2.98 26.67
N TRP A 355 10.21 2.77 26.72
CA TRP A 355 10.87 1.71 25.95
C TRP A 355 11.53 0.71 26.90
N VAL A 356 10.99 -0.50 26.92
CA VAL A 356 11.49 -1.64 27.71
C VAL A 356 12.37 -2.53 26.83
N GLY A 357 13.55 -2.90 27.32
CA GLY A 357 14.44 -3.80 26.60
C GLY A 357 15.74 -4.12 27.32
N SER A 358 16.49 -5.10 26.83
CA SER A 358 17.82 -5.39 27.39
C SER A 358 18.82 -4.31 27.04
N SER A 359 19.67 -3.96 28.00
CA SER A 359 20.83 -3.07 27.82
C SER A 359 21.92 -3.67 26.92
N GLY A 360 21.92 -5.00 26.73
CA GLY A 360 22.82 -5.72 25.84
C GLY A 360 24.29 -5.75 26.27
N GLN A 361 24.63 -5.21 27.43
CA GLN A 361 25.96 -5.30 28.04
C GLN A 361 25.84 -5.59 29.54
N THR A 362 26.70 -6.48 30.00
CA THR A 362 27.00 -6.71 31.41
C THR A 362 28.36 -6.06 31.70
N GLY A 363 28.43 -5.22 32.72
CA GLY A 363 29.67 -4.54 33.11
C GLY A 363 29.55 -3.99 34.52
N GLU A 364 30.69 -3.78 35.20
CA GLU A 364 30.71 -3.16 36.51
C GLU A 364 30.36 -1.66 36.43
N GLY A 365 29.47 -1.21 37.32
CA GLY A 365 29.03 0.19 37.46
C GLY A 365 27.60 0.44 37.01
N ASP A 366 26.90 1.36 37.68
CA ASP A 366 25.47 1.65 37.45
C ASP A 366 25.24 2.65 36.30
N PRO A 367 24.65 2.24 35.15
CA PRO A 367 24.36 3.13 34.03
C PRO A 367 23.09 3.98 34.23
N THR A 368 22.37 3.84 35.36
CA THR A 368 21.07 4.48 35.61
C THR A 368 21.09 5.99 35.39
N ALA A 369 22.12 6.69 35.89
CA ALA A 369 22.25 8.14 35.71
C ALA A 369 22.38 8.53 34.22
N SER A 370 23.04 7.71 33.41
CA SER A 370 23.23 7.94 31.97
C SER A 370 21.94 7.68 31.18
N PHE A 371 21.18 6.67 31.57
CA PHE A 371 19.85 6.43 31.03
C PHE A 371 18.88 7.57 31.37
N ALA A 372 18.85 8.04 32.62
CA ALA A 372 18.01 9.16 33.03
C ALA A 372 18.31 10.44 32.24
N ARG A 373 19.61 10.73 32.01
CA ARG A 373 20.02 11.84 31.15
C ARG A 373 19.52 11.68 29.72
N PHE A 374 19.70 10.50 29.12
CA PHE A 374 19.22 10.22 27.77
C PHE A 374 17.69 10.37 27.68
N SER A 375 16.93 9.81 28.62
CA SER A 375 15.47 9.90 28.65
C SER A 375 14.98 11.35 28.64
N LYS A 376 15.62 12.20 29.45
CA LYS A 376 15.32 13.65 29.50
C LYS A 376 15.58 14.36 28.17
N GLU A 377 16.66 13.99 27.46
CA GLU A 377 16.99 14.56 26.14
C GLU A 377 16.09 13.98 25.02
N ALA A 378 15.69 12.71 25.13
CA ALA A 378 14.94 11.99 24.10
C ALA A 378 13.42 12.23 24.16
N GLY A 379 12.90 12.59 25.34
CA GLY A 379 11.48 12.83 25.62
C GLY A 379 10.65 11.57 25.86
N TYR A 380 11.30 10.45 26.18
CA TYR A 380 10.66 9.18 26.57
C TYR A 380 11.59 8.39 27.48
N ASP A 381 11.04 7.55 28.34
CA ASP A 381 11.83 6.82 29.34
C ASP A 381 12.35 5.48 28.82
N LEU A 382 13.55 5.10 29.26
CA LEU A 382 14.14 3.79 29.03
C LEU A 382 14.05 2.93 30.28
N LEU A 383 13.60 1.69 30.12
CA LEU A 383 13.55 0.69 31.18
C LEU A 383 14.47 -0.49 30.80
N PRO A 384 15.73 -0.49 31.28
CA PRO A 384 16.66 -1.57 31.01
C PRO A 384 16.26 -2.85 31.76
N ILE A 385 16.36 -3.98 31.07
CA ILE A 385 16.28 -5.32 31.66
C ILE A 385 17.66 -5.96 31.61
N GLU A 386 18.20 -6.28 32.78
CA GLU A 386 19.45 -7.03 32.88
C GLU A 386 19.20 -8.50 32.57
N LEU A 387 20.08 -9.09 31.77
CA LEU A 387 20.11 -10.53 31.51
C LEU A 387 21.42 -11.07 32.05
N SER A 388 21.35 -12.12 32.86
CA SER A 388 22.50 -12.92 33.24
C SER A 388 23.12 -13.57 32.00
N GLU A 389 24.38 -14.00 32.12
CA GLU A 389 25.06 -14.69 31.03
C GLU A 389 24.32 -15.97 30.60
N ALA A 390 23.76 -16.71 31.57
CA ALA A 390 22.95 -17.90 31.31
C ALA A 390 21.64 -17.57 30.58
N GLU A 391 20.92 -16.53 31.01
CA GLU A 391 19.72 -16.04 30.30
C GLU A 391 20.10 -15.62 28.86
N HIS A 392 21.15 -14.81 28.66
CA HIS A 392 21.59 -14.41 27.32
C HIS A 392 21.90 -15.63 26.43
N ARG A 393 22.64 -16.61 26.95
CA ARG A 393 23.01 -17.82 26.21
C ARG A 393 21.80 -18.68 25.87
N ASN A 394 20.92 -18.97 26.82
CA ASN A 394 19.84 -19.95 26.59
C ASN A 394 18.59 -19.34 25.94
N TYR A 395 18.26 -18.07 26.23
CA TYR A 395 17.12 -17.37 25.64
C TYR A 395 17.46 -16.73 24.30
N TYR A 396 18.54 -15.95 24.22
CA TYR A 396 18.86 -15.16 23.02
C TYR A 396 19.66 -15.99 22.02
N GLU A 397 20.79 -16.58 22.42
CA GLU A 397 21.58 -17.42 21.50
C GLU A 397 20.85 -18.74 21.22
N GLY A 398 20.37 -19.43 22.27
CA GLY A 398 19.64 -20.69 22.19
C GLY A 398 18.24 -20.57 21.57
N PHE A 399 17.18 -20.46 22.40
CA PHE A 399 15.80 -20.57 21.90
C PHE A 399 15.49 -19.63 20.72
N SER A 400 15.87 -18.36 20.86
CA SER A 400 15.54 -17.35 19.86
C SER A 400 16.32 -17.56 18.55
N ASN A 401 17.64 -17.81 18.61
CA ASN A 401 18.50 -17.78 17.42
C ASN A 401 18.95 -19.16 16.91
N GLU A 402 18.82 -20.23 17.69
CA GLU A 402 19.06 -21.62 17.27
C GLU A 402 17.77 -22.43 17.05
N ILE A 403 16.59 -21.93 17.45
CA ILE A 403 15.30 -22.58 17.18
C ILE A 403 14.40 -21.69 16.34
N ILE A 404 13.93 -20.57 16.91
CA ILE A 404 12.91 -19.76 16.23
C ILE A 404 13.45 -19.14 14.94
N TRP A 405 14.64 -18.54 14.98
CA TRP A 405 15.25 -17.91 13.80
C TRP A 405 15.41 -18.90 12.62
N PRO A 406 16.12 -20.03 12.73
CA PRO A 406 16.25 -20.96 11.62
C PRO A 406 14.90 -21.51 11.16
N LEU A 407 14.02 -21.88 12.10
CA LEU A 407 12.72 -22.47 11.75
C LEU A 407 11.82 -21.50 10.97
N PHE A 408 11.74 -20.24 11.40
CA PHE A 408 10.88 -19.23 10.78
C PHE A 408 11.46 -18.72 9.45
N HIS A 409 12.73 -19.00 9.17
CA HIS A 409 13.38 -18.73 7.89
C HIS A 409 13.48 -19.97 6.99
N ASP A 410 12.70 -21.02 7.25
CA ASP A 410 12.64 -22.27 6.46
C ASP A 410 13.94 -23.10 6.49
N PHE A 411 14.79 -22.93 7.52
CA PHE A 411 16.02 -23.68 7.76
C PHE A 411 15.87 -24.70 8.89
N GLN A 412 14.84 -25.54 8.86
CA GLN A 412 14.57 -26.53 9.92
C GLN A 412 15.76 -27.46 10.24
N SER A 413 16.64 -27.72 9.27
CA SER A 413 17.81 -28.58 9.45
C SER A 413 18.90 -27.93 10.33
N ARG A 414 18.81 -26.61 10.56
CA ARG A 414 19.70 -25.83 11.43
C ARG A 414 19.12 -25.65 12.83
N CYS A 415 17.93 -26.18 13.11
CA CYS A 415 17.30 -26.02 14.42
C CYS A 415 17.94 -26.94 15.48
N ASN A 416 18.30 -26.36 16.62
CA ASN A 416 18.76 -27.09 17.80
C ASN A 416 17.65 -27.13 18.87
N PHE A 417 16.79 -28.17 18.84
CA PHE A 417 15.65 -28.30 19.76
C PHE A 417 16.04 -28.72 21.18
N GLN A 418 16.89 -27.93 21.85
CA GLN A 418 17.29 -28.19 23.22
C GLN A 418 16.18 -27.83 24.22
N PRO A 419 15.67 -28.76 25.05
CA PRO A 419 14.55 -28.48 25.95
C PRO A 419 14.79 -27.37 26.96
N ASP A 420 16.00 -27.25 27.51
CA ASP A 420 16.35 -26.23 28.51
C ASP A 420 16.22 -24.79 28.00
N TYR A 421 16.34 -24.60 26.68
CA TYR A 421 16.15 -23.29 26.05
C TYR A 421 14.73 -22.77 26.25
N TRP A 422 13.73 -23.65 26.29
CA TRP A 422 12.33 -23.25 26.45
C TRP A 422 12.05 -22.63 27.81
N THR A 423 12.52 -23.26 28.88
CA THR A 423 12.30 -22.74 30.24
C THR A 423 12.94 -21.35 30.40
N ASN A 424 14.19 -21.19 29.95
CA ASN A 424 14.86 -19.88 29.96
C ASN A 424 14.13 -18.85 29.08
N TYR A 425 13.52 -19.30 27.97
CA TYR A 425 12.75 -18.40 27.11
C TYR A 425 11.49 -17.87 27.79
N LEU A 426 10.79 -18.73 28.53
CA LEU A 426 9.65 -18.33 29.36
C LEU A 426 10.08 -17.43 30.52
N ASP A 427 11.14 -17.78 31.24
CA ASP A 427 11.64 -16.99 32.38
C ASP A 427 11.97 -15.55 31.98
N VAL A 428 12.67 -15.36 30.86
CA VAL A 428 12.98 -14.03 30.34
C VAL A 428 11.71 -13.31 29.87
N ASN A 429 10.79 -13.97 29.16
CA ASN A 429 9.52 -13.34 28.78
C ASN A 429 8.70 -12.90 30.01
N GLN A 430 8.72 -13.68 31.09
CA GLN A 430 8.06 -13.34 32.35
C GLN A 430 8.72 -12.13 33.04
N LYS A 431 10.05 -12.02 32.97
CA LYS A 431 10.80 -10.85 33.45
C LYS A 431 10.39 -9.59 32.70
N PHE A 432 10.30 -9.65 31.37
CA PHE A 432 9.80 -8.56 30.54
C PHE A 432 8.37 -8.16 30.90
N ALA A 433 7.47 -9.14 31.05
CA ALA A 433 6.08 -8.89 31.44
C ALA A 433 5.98 -8.23 32.82
N ARG A 434 6.77 -8.69 33.80
CA ARG A 434 6.82 -8.08 35.15
C ARG A 434 7.27 -6.62 35.09
N THR A 435 8.36 -6.33 34.38
CA THR A 435 8.85 -4.96 34.23
C THR A 435 7.80 -4.06 33.58
N VAL A 436 7.07 -4.56 32.57
CA VAL A 436 5.96 -3.82 31.96
C VAL A 436 4.83 -3.61 32.98
N ALA A 437 4.41 -4.62 33.72
CA ALA A 437 3.33 -4.53 34.71
C ALA A 437 3.62 -3.48 35.79
N GLU A 438 4.83 -3.46 36.32
CA GLU A 438 5.28 -2.54 37.39
C GLU A 438 5.37 -1.07 36.92
N ASN A 439 5.55 -0.82 35.63
CA ASN A 439 5.82 0.52 35.08
C ASN A 439 4.76 1.06 34.12
N SER A 440 3.68 0.29 33.89
CA SER A 440 2.57 0.64 33.00
C SER A 440 1.27 0.90 33.75
N ARG A 441 0.44 1.76 33.19
CA ARG A 441 -0.92 2.07 33.67
C ARG A 441 -1.95 1.26 32.86
N PRO A 442 -3.17 1.04 33.39
CA PRO A 442 -4.22 0.29 32.68
C PRO A 442 -4.62 0.86 31.31
N ASP A 443 -4.47 2.17 31.11
CA ASP A 443 -4.80 2.88 29.86
C ASP A 443 -3.66 2.87 28.82
N ASP A 444 -2.45 2.50 29.24
CA ASP A 444 -1.28 2.41 28.37
C ASP A 444 -1.45 1.29 27.33
N TYR A 445 -0.93 1.52 26.12
CA TYR A 445 -0.90 0.52 25.06
C TYR A 445 0.49 -0.11 24.96
N VAL A 446 0.57 -1.42 25.15
CA VAL A 446 1.83 -2.18 25.09
C VAL A 446 2.01 -2.72 23.68
N TRP A 447 3.07 -2.29 22.99
CA TRP A 447 3.43 -2.75 21.66
C TRP A 447 4.72 -3.57 21.70
N VAL A 448 4.55 -4.89 21.72
CA VAL A 448 5.62 -5.89 21.80
C VAL A 448 6.19 -6.20 20.42
N GLN A 449 7.52 -6.28 20.34
CA GLN A 449 8.27 -6.41 19.11
C GLN A 449 9.02 -7.74 19.06
N ASP A 450 8.70 -8.50 18.01
CA ASP A 450 9.47 -9.60 17.47
C ASP A 450 9.49 -10.93 18.25
N TYR A 451 10.01 -11.96 17.58
CA TYR A 451 9.98 -13.37 17.99
C TYR A 451 10.58 -13.70 19.35
N HIS A 452 11.40 -12.81 19.91
CA HIS A 452 11.98 -12.99 21.24
C HIS A 452 10.94 -12.88 22.36
N LEU A 453 9.81 -12.21 22.12
CA LEU A 453 8.90 -11.75 23.17
C LEU A 453 7.45 -12.22 22.97
N MET A 454 7.26 -13.43 22.42
CA MET A 454 5.93 -13.95 22.05
C MET A 454 5.02 -14.26 23.26
N HIS A 455 5.56 -14.34 24.49
CA HIS A 455 4.78 -14.70 25.69
C HIS A 455 4.47 -13.52 26.62
N VAL A 456 4.92 -12.30 26.29
CA VAL A 456 4.75 -11.13 27.16
C VAL A 456 3.27 -10.87 27.49
N ALA A 457 2.36 -10.94 26.50
CA ALA A 457 0.92 -10.72 26.75
C ALA A 457 0.30 -11.79 27.65
N GLN A 458 0.70 -13.05 27.47
CA GLN A 458 0.24 -14.15 28.33
C GLN A 458 0.63 -13.90 29.78
N PHE A 459 1.91 -13.61 30.05
CA PHE A 459 2.39 -13.38 31.41
C PHE A 459 1.83 -12.10 32.05
N LEU A 460 1.53 -11.06 31.26
CA LEU A 460 0.80 -9.89 31.78
C LEU A 460 -0.59 -10.28 32.29
N LYS A 461 -1.32 -11.15 31.57
CA LYS A 461 -2.64 -11.62 32.00
C LYS A 461 -2.57 -12.53 33.23
N GLU A 462 -1.58 -13.42 33.30
CA GLU A 462 -1.36 -14.29 34.46
C GLU A 462 -1.02 -13.50 35.74
N GLN A 463 -0.44 -12.30 35.60
CA GLN A 463 -0.16 -11.37 36.69
C GLN A 463 -1.34 -10.43 37.02
N GLU A 464 -2.54 -10.71 36.49
CA GLU A 464 -3.74 -9.85 36.62
C GLU A 464 -3.53 -8.41 36.12
N SER A 465 -2.55 -8.23 35.22
CA SER A 465 -2.14 -6.95 34.68
C SER A 465 -2.81 -6.73 33.31
N HIS A 466 -4.08 -6.33 33.32
CA HIS A 466 -4.85 -6.11 32.11
C HIS A 466 -4.40 -4.84 31.36
N ARG A 467 -3.53 -5.01 30.35
CA ARG A 467 -3.13 -3.96 29.40
C ARG A 467 -3.52 -4.36 27.99
N ARG A 468 -3.85 -3.37 27.16
CA ARG A 468 -4.04 -3.60 25.73
C ARG A 468 -2.69 -3.87 25.09
N CYS A 469 -2.57 -5.03 24.44
CA CYS A 469 -1.30 -5.51 23.91
C CYS A 469 -1.39 -5.78 22.40
N GLY A 470 -0.46 -5.22 21.64
CA GLY A 470 -0.20 -5.57 20.24
C GLY A 470 1.16 -6.25 20.09
N PHE A 471 1.26 -7.17 19.15
CA PHE A 471 2.50 -7.85 18.77
C PHE A 471 2.80 -7.61 17.30
N PHE A 472 4.06 -7.34 16.95
CA PHE A 472 4.50 -7.30 15.55
C PHE A 472 5.70 -8.20 15.33
N LEU A 473 5.58 -9.17 14.41
CA LEU A 473 6.66 -10.07 14.03
C LEU A 473 7.47 -9.47 12.87
N HIS A 474 8.77 -9.26 13.07
CA HIS A 474 9.63 -8.64 12.05
C HIS A 474 10.21 -9.66 11.07
N ILE A 475 10.36 -10.90 11.52
CA ILE A 475 10.79 -12.05 10.70
C ILE A 475 9.60 -12.69 9.97
N PRO A 476 9.82 -13.58 8.99
CA PRO A 476 8.73 -14.31 8.34
C PRO A 476 7.97 -15.19 9.34
N PHE A 477 6.73 -15.57 8.99
CA PHE A 477 6.01 -16.64 9.70
C PHE A 477 5.95 -17.90 8.82
N PRO A 478 6.44 -19.04 9.31
CA PRO A 478 6.62 -20.24 8.49
C PRO A 478 5.28 -20.89 8.12
N ALA A 479 5.27 -21.61 6.99
CA ALA A 479 4.12 -22.41 6.58
C ALA A 479 3.84 -23.56 7.59
N PRO A 480 2.61 -24.12 7.63
CA PRO A 480 2.24 -25.11 8.63
C PRO A 480 3.16 -26.34 8.70
N ASP A 481 3.59 -26.86 7.57
CA ASP A 481 4.51 -28.02 7.46
C ASP A 481 5.89 -27.77 8.06
N ILE A 482 6.34 -26.51 8.12
CA ILE A 482 7.55 -26.10 8.82
C ILE A 482 7.24 -25.81 10.29
N PHE A 483 6.21 -25.01 10.57
CA PHE A 483 5.84 -24.60 11.92
C PHE A 483 5.55 -25.78 12.85
N LEU A 484 4.91 -26.84 12.32
CA LEU A 484 4.55 -28.03 13.09
C LEU A 484 5.76 -28.79 13.66
N LYS A 485 6.98 -28.53 13.17
CA LYS A 485 8.22 -29.11 13.70
C LYS A 485 8.61 -28.52 15.06
N LEU A 486 8.09 -27.33 15.42
CA LEU A 486 8.34 -26.73 16.72
C LEU A 486 7.69 -27.58 17.82
N PRO A 487 8.46 -28.07 18.82
CA PRO A 487 7.89 -28.83 19.93
C PRO A 487 6.81 -28.04 20.67
N TRP A 488 7.09 -26.77 20.97
CA TRP A 488 6.23 -25.83 21.71
C TRP A 488 5.25 -25.04 20.82
N ARG A 489 4.87 -25.60 19.67
CA ARG A 489 4.02 -24.92 18.68
C ARG A 489 2.66 -24.47 19.22
N LYS A 490 2.05 -25.25 20.12
CA LYS A 490 0.73 -24.91 20.67
C LYS A 490 0.85 -23.77 21.66
N GLU A 491 1.84 -23.85 22.54
CA GLU A 491 2.18 -22.86 23.56
C GLU A 491 2.48 -21.51 22.90
N VAL A 492 3.31 -21.49 21.86
CA VAL A 492 3.61 -20.27 21.10
C VAL A 492 2.37 -19.67 20.45
N LEU A 493 1.50 -20.48 19.82
CA LEU A 493 0.28 -19.95 19.21
C LEU A 493 -0.70 -19.43 20.27
N LEU A 494 -0.89 -20.16 21.37
CA LEU A 494 -1.75 -19.72 22.48
C LEU A 494 -1.26 -18.40 23.07
N ALA A 495 0.05 -18.26 23.29
CA ALA A 495 0.66 -17.02 23.75
C ALA A 495 0.42 -15.84 22.78
N LEU A 496 0.55 -16.08 21.47
CA LEU A 496 0.26 -15.08 20.44
C LEU A 496 -1.24 -14.72 20.37
N LEU A 497 -2.14 -15.64 20.70
CA LEU A 497 -3.59 -15.38 20.79
C LEU A 497 -3.96 -14.52 22.00
N GLU A 498 -3.06 -14.31 22.97
CA GLU A 498 -3.32 -13.42 24.11
C GLU A 498 -3.18 -11.93 23.75
N PHE A 499 -2.57 -11.59 22.61
CA PHE A 499 -2.53 -10.23 22.09
C PHE A 499 -3.85 -9.84 21.41
N GLU A 500 -4.21 -8.54 21.45
CA GLU A 500 -5.39 -8.02 20.76
C GLU A 500 -5.19 -7.86 19.24
N LEU A 501 -3.94 -7.67 18.84
CA LEU A 501 -3.52 -7.51 17.46
C LEU A 501 -2.16 -8.19 17.25
N VAL A 502 -2.10 -9.14 16.32
CA VAL A 502 -0.86 -9.78 15.85
C VAL A 502 -0.58 -9.31 14.42
N GLY A 503 0.49 -8.55 14.24
CA GLY A 503 0.90 -7.99 12.95
C GLY A 503 2.09 -8.74 12.33
N PHE A 504 2.05 -8.87 11.00
CA PHE A 504 3.09 -9.50 10.20
C PHE A 504 3.58 -8.57 9.08
N GLN A 505 4.74 -8.89 8.50
CA GLN A 505 5.31 -8.15 7.38
C GLN A 505 4.52 -8.31 6.08
N THR A 506 4.14 -9.55 5.75
CA THR A 506 3.50 -9.86 4.48
C THR A 506 2.17 -10.60 4.64
N LEU A 507 1.36 -10.59 3.59
CA LEU A 507 0.14 -11.39 3.53
C LEU A 507 0.42 -12.90 3.49
N ALA A 508 1.61 -13.33 3.06
CA ALA A 508 1.99 -14.73 3.11
C ALA A 508 2.18 -15.17 4.56
N ASP A 509 2.93 -14.39 5.35
CA ASP A 509 3.13 -14.63 6.79
C ASP A 509 1.81 -14.67 7.55
N ARG A 510 0.94 -13.68 7.30
CA ARG A 510 -0.40 -13.62 7.90
C ARG A 510 -1.24 -14.86 7.55
N ARG A 511 -1.22 -15.29 6.28
CA ARG A 511 -1.94 -16.48 5.84
C ARG A 511 -1.37 -17.75 6.47
N ASN A 512 -0.05 -17.84 6.59
CA ASN A 512 0.61 -18.96 7.24
C ASN A 512 0.21 -19.07 8.72
N PHE A 513 0.19 -17.95 9.45
CA PHE A 513 -0.28 -17.91 10.84
C PHE A 513 -1.72 -18.40 10.97
N VAL A 514 -2.63 -17.89 10.15
CA VAL A 514 -4.03 -18.35 10.12
C VAL A 514 -4.14 -19.85 9.81
N ARG A 515 -3.36 -20.35 8.83
CA ARG A 515 -3.35 -21.78 8.51
C ARG A 515 -2.80 -22.62 9.66
N CYS A 516 -1.78 -22.15 10.38
CA CYS A 516 -1.26 -22.84 11.57
C CYS A 516 -2.32 -22.91 12.68
N LEU A 517 -3.07 -21.82 12.89
CA LEU A 517 -4.22 -21.83 13.81
C LEU A 517 -5.27 -22.85 13.40
N GLN A 518 -5.68 -22.87 12.12
CA GLN A 518 -6.68 -23.82 11.61
C GLN A 518 -6.22 -25.28 11.72
N VAL A 519 -4.92 -25.54 11.54
CA VAL A 519 -4.36 -26.89 11.64
C VAL A 519 -4.28 -27.37 13.10
N LEU A 520 -3.86 -26.51 14.03
CA LEU A 520 -3.69 -26.88 15.44
C LEU A 520 -4.95 -26.72 16.30
N PHE A 521 -5.88 -25.86 15.87
CA PHE A 521 -7.16 -25.57 16.49
C PHE A 521 -8.28 -25.63 15.43
N PRO A 522 -8.83 -26.82 15.13
CA PRO A 522 -9.74 -27.04 13.99
C PRO A 522 -11.04 -26.22 14.01
N ARG A 523 -11.44 -25.69 15.17
CA ARG A 523 -12.59 -24.80 15.33
C ARG A 523 -12.25 -23.32 15.11
N THR A 524 -11.09 -23.03 14.52
CA THR A 524 -10.69 -21.65 14.20
C THR A 524 -11.59 -21.08 13.12
N GLU A 525 -12.34 -20.04 13.47
CA GLU A 525 -13.13 -19.25 12.52
C GLU A 525 -12.39 -17.98 12.16
N VAL A 526 -12.48 -17.55 10.89
CA VAL A 526 -11.82 -16.33 10.42
C VAL A 526 -12.80 -15.50 9.63
N TRP A 527 -12.94 -14.22 10.00
CA TRP A 527 -13.81 -13.26 9.33
C TRP A 527 -13.09 -11.94 9.05
N GLY A 528 -13.66 -11.16 8.13
CA GLY A 528 -13.03 -9.95 7.60
C GLY A 528 -12.29 -10.18 6.27
N ARG A 529 -11.91 -9.08 5.61
CA ARG A 529 -11.16 -9.05 4.34
C ARG A 529 -10.13 -7.93 4.38
N GLY A 530 -9.16 -7.94 3.47
CA GLY A 530 -8.12 -6.92 3.39
C GLY A 530 -6.89 -7.27 4.22
N SER A 531 -6.17 -6.25 4.70
CA SER A 531 -4.90 -6.43 5.42
C SER A 531 -5.09 -6.91 6.86
N VAL A 532 -6.25 -6.68 7.48
CA VAL A 532 -6.59 -7.16 8.83
C VAL A 532 -7.78 -8.11 8.76
N VAL A 533 -7.69 -9.25 9.46
CA VAL A 533 -8.78 -10.21 9.67
C VAL A 533 -8.91 -10.48 11.16
N THR A 534 -10.05 -11.01 11.59
CA THR A 534 -10.25 -11.46 12.96
C THR A 534 -10.36 -12.98 12.97
N ALA A 535 -9.69 -13.63 13.92
CA ALA A 535 -9.81 -15.06 14.16
C ALA A 535 -10.45 -15.33 15.53
N GLY A 536 -11.41 -16.25 15.54
CA GLY A 536 -12.00 -16.83 16.74
C GLY A 536 -11.38 -18.20 17.00
N VAL A 537 -10.72 -18.38 18.15
CA VAL A 537 -10.02 -19.62 18.49
C VAL A 537 -10.32 -19.99 19.94
N GLU A 538 -11.03 -21.10 20.16
CA GLU A 538 -11.35 -21.62 21.51
C GLU A 538 -11.94 -20.54 22.45
N GLY A 539 -12.86 -19.71 21.95
CA GLY A 539 -13.50 -18.63 22.71
C GLY A 539 -12.68 -17.34 22.81
N ARG A 540 -11.45 -17.30 22.29
CA ARG A 540 -10.64 -16.07 22.14
C ARG A 540 -10.92 -15.41 20.80
N SER A 541 -10.82 -14.08 20.76
CA SER A 541 -10.87 -13.32 19.51
C SER A 541 -9.61 -12.49 19.37
N VAL A 542 -8.92 -12.62 18.24
CA VAL A 542 -7.67 -11.90 17.93
C VAL A 542 -7.75 -11.24 16.57
N ARG A 543 -7.22 -10.02 16.44
CA ARG A 543 -7.03 -9.39 15.13
C ARG A 543 -5.67 -9.74 14.58
N ILE A 544 -5.60 -10.01 13.29
CA ILE A 544 -4.41 -10.51 12.60
C ILE A 544 -4.18 -9.63 11.36
N GLY A 545 -3.11 -8.86 11.37
CA GLY A 545 -2.83 -7.82 10.38
C GLY A 545 -1.55 -8.03 9.56
N CYS A 546 -1.49 -7.40 8.39
CA CYS A 546 -0.30 -7.29 7.55
C CYS A 546 0.10 -5.81 7.45
N PHE A 547 1.26 -5.45 8.01
CA PHE A 547 1.79 -4.10 8.05
C PHE A 547 3.26 -4.12 7.60
N PRO A 548 3.55 -3.93 6.30
CA PRO A 548 4.92 -3.98 5.79
C PRO A 548 5.78 -2.85 6.39
N ILE A 549 6.78 -3.20 7.22
CA ILE A 549 7.68 -2.20 7.79
C ILE A 549 8.50 -1.52 6.69
N SER A 550 8.89 -0.27 6.91
CA SER A 550 9.65 0.52 5.95
C SER A 550 10.72 1.36 6.63
N ILE A 551 11.26 2.36 5.94
CA ILE A 551 12.29 3.25 6.46
C ILE A 551 11.80 4.70 6.53
N ASP A 552 12.52 5.54 7.26
CA ASP A 552 12.41 6.99 7.13
C ASP A 552 13.06 7.41 5.81
N TYR A 553 12.25 7.35 4.74
CA TYR A 553 12.64 7.75 3.40
C TYR A 553 13.28 9.13 3.37
N ALA A 554 12.69 10.10 4.07
CA ALA A 554 13.13 11.48 4.02
C ALA A 554 14.50 11.68 4.69
N SER A 555 14.77 10.96 5.79
CA SER A 555 16.07 10.94 6.43
C SER A 555 17.17 10.39 5.52
N PHE A 556 16.94 9.25 4.86
CA PHE A 556 17.90 8.68 3.90
C PHE A 556 18.11 9.57 2.68
N ALA A 557 17.03 10.08 2.07
CA ALA A 557 17.12 10.94 0.89
C ALA A 557 17.82 12.29 1.21
N ARG A 558 17.56 12.89 2.38
CA ARG A 558 18.25 14.11 2.81
C ARG A 558 19.72 13.87 3.11
N LEU A 559 20.04 12.77 3.80
CA LEU A 559 21.43 12.42 4.10
C LEU A 559 22.20 12.18 2.80
N ALA A 560 21.60 11.47 1.85
CA ALA A 560 22.18 11.24 0.53
C ALA A 560 22.39 12.54 -0.28
N ALA A 561 21.53 13.53 -0.11
CA ALA A 561 21.65 14.82 -0.79
C ALA A 561 22.69 15.78 -0.16
N ARG A 562 23.31 15.43 0.98
CA ARG A 562 24.32 16.28 1.62
C ARG A 562 25.62 16.29 0.82
N ARG A 563 26.28 17.45 0.79
CA ARG A 563 27.56 17.64 0.10
C ARG A 563 28.64 16.71 0.64
N GLU A 564 28.72 16.54 1.96
CA GLU A 564 29.71 15.67 2.60
C GLU A 564 29.53 14.21 2.17
N THR A 565 28.28 13.75 2.07
CA THR A 565 27.96 12.39 1.63
C THR A 565 28.20 12.21 0.14
N ALA A 566 27.92 13.22 -0.69
CA ALA A 566 28.26 13.20 -2.11
C ALA A 566 29.78 13.12 -2.34
N VAL A 567 30.59 13.91 -1.62
CA VAL A 567 32.06 13.84 -1.69
C VAL A 567 32.57 12.46 -1.26
N ALA A 568 32.02 11.87 -0.19
CA ALA A 568 32.38 10.52 0.22
C ALA A 568 32.01 9.47 -0.84
N ALA A 569 30.84 9.61 -1.49
CA ALA A 569 30.44 8.74 -2.59
C ALA A 569 31.36 8.89 -3.81
N ASP A 570 31.75 10.11 -4.16
CA ASP A 570 32.68 10.40 -5.26
C ASP A 570 34.07 9.81 -4.99
N ALA A 571 34.54 9.86 -3.74
CA ALA A 571 35.80 9.21 -3.34
C ALA A 571 35.73 7.68 -3.52
N ILE A 572 34.60 7.06 -3.17
CA ILE A 572 34.36 5.64 -3.45
C ILE A 572 34.38 5.41 -4.97
N ARG A 573 33.63 6.19 -5.76
CA ARG A 573 33.62 6.07 -7.24
C ARG A 573 35.00 6.21 -7.87
N ALA A 574 35.81 7.13 -7.36
CA ALA A 574 37.16 7.39 -7.85
C ALA A 574 38.10 6.19 -7.66
N ALA A 575 37.87 5.35 -6.64
CA ALA A 575 38.60 4.10 -6.45
C ALA A 575 38.24 3.01 -7.49
N PHE A 576 37.12 3.18 -8.22
CA PHE A 576 36.63 2.25 -9.24
C PHE A 576 36.45 2.95 -10.60
N PRO A 577 37.53 3.51 -11.19
CA PRO A 577 37.42 4.30 -12.41
C PRO A 577 36.90 3.45 -13.57
N GLN A 578 35.93 4.00 -14.33
CA GLN A 578 35.30 3.36 -15.50
C GLN A 578 34.63 2.00 -15.21
N ARG A 579 34.35 1.68 -13.94
CA ARG A 579 33.71 0.43 -13.53
C ARG A 579 32.33 0.66 -12.96
N LYS A 580 31.49 -0.36 -13.10
CA LYS A 580 30.22 -0.47 -12.38
C LYS A 580 30.47 -1.02 -10.99
N ILE A 581 29.86 -0.40 -9.99
CA ILE A 581 29.92 -0.87 -8.60
C ILE A 581 28.65 -1.64 -8.29
N VAL A 582 28.81 -2.92 -7.97
CA VAL A 582 27.76 -3.75 -7.35
C VAL A 582 27.96 -3.70 -5.85
N LEU A 583 26.88 -3.62 -5.08
CA LEU A 583 26.92 -3.52 -3.63
C LEU A 583 26.01 -4.55 -2.97
N GLY A 584 26.56 -5.28 -2.01
CA GLY A 584 25.86 -6.14 -1.08
C GLY A 584 26.13 -5.65 0.34
N VAL A 585 25.09 -5.44 1.14
CA VAL A 585 25.22 -5.03 2.55
C VAL A 585 24.32 -5.89 3.39
N ASP A 586 24.91 -6.73 4.22
CA ASP A 586 24.16 -7.67 5.05
C ASP A 586 24.88 -7.90 6.38
N ARG A 587 24.10 -8.30 7.38
CA ARG A 587 24.66 -8.93 8.58
C ARG A 587 25.19 -10.32 8.23
N LEU A 588 26.18 -10.78 8.97
CA LEU A 588 26.61 -12.18 8.96
C LEU A 588 25.43 -13.04 9.42
N ASP A 589 24.72 -13.63 8.46
CA ASP A 589 23.52 -14.43 8.68
C ASP A 589 23.22 -15.28 7.44
N TYR A 590 22.95 -16.58 7.64
CA TYR A 590 22.75 -17.53 6.54
C TYR A 590 21.47 -17.24 5.73
N SER A 591 20.49 -16.55 6.33
CA SER A 591 19.27 -16.13 5.61
C SER A 591 19.57 -15.16 4.45
N LYS A 592 20.74 -14.51 4.45
CA LYS A 592 21.10 -13.46 3.48
C LYS A 592 21.62 -13.97 2.15
N GLY A 593 21.87 -15.27 2.03
CA GLY A 593 22.26 -15.90 0.78
C GLY A 593 23.57 -15.36 0.21
N ILE A 594 24.51 -14.94 1.07
CA ILE A 594 25.78 -14.36 0.64
C ILE A 594 26.63 -15.37 -0.16
N PRO A 595 26.74 -16.65 0.24
CA PRO A 595 27.41 -17.66 -0.59
C PRO A 595 26.80 -17.78 -2.00
N GLN A 596 25.46 -17.84 -2.10
CA GLN A 596 24.75 -17.91 -3.38
C GLN A 596 24.98 -16.65 -4.22
N ARG A 597 25.01 -15.48 -3.59
CA ARG A 597 25.30 -14.21 -4.25
C ARG A 597 26.72 -14.18 -4.84
N LEU A 598 27.71 -14.62 -4.08
CA LEU A 598 29.10 -14.70 -4.51
C LEU A 598 29.24 -15.72 -5.66
N ALA A 599 28.59 -16.87 -5.55
CA ALA A 599 28.54 -17.87 -6.61
C ALA A 599 27.88 -17.33 -7.89
N ALA A 600 26.80 -16.54 -7.78
CA ALA A 600 26.16 -15.90 -8.91
C ALA A 600 27.01 -14.80 -9.54
N PHE A 601 27.74 -14.02 -8.75
CA PHE A 601 28.71 -13.06 -9.26
C PHE A 601 29.84 -13.76 -10.02
N ARG A 602 30.40 -14.84 -9.45
CA ARG A 602 31.38 -15.70 -10.13
C ARG A 602 30.82 -16.24 -11.44
N ARG A 603 29.58 -16.75 -11.42
CA ARG A 603 28.90 -17.30 -12.59
C ARG A 603 28.69 -16.25 -13.68
N ALA A 604 28.34 -15.02 -13.31
CA ALA A 604 28.23 -13.90 -14.24
C ALA A 604 29.56 -13.60 -14.93
N LEU A 605 30.68 -13.57 -14.18
CA LEU A 605 32.01 -13.37 -14.78
C LEU A 605 32.43 -14.50 -15.74
N ILE A 606 31.99 -15.73 -15.49
CA ILE A 606 32.22 -16.87 -16.39
C ILE A 606 31.39 -16.74 -17.66
N ARG A 607 30.08 -16.53 -17.53
CA ARG A 607 29.12 -16.49 -18.64
C ARG A 607 29.24 -15.25 -19.51
N TYR A 608 29.60 -14.12 -18.90
CA TYR A 608 29.68 -12.81 -19.53
C TYR A 608 31.09 -12.22 -19.37
N PRO A 609 32.09 -12.69 -20.16
CA PRO A 609 33.47 -12.23 -20.06
C PRO A 609 33.63 -10.71 -20.22
N GLU A 610 32.70 -10.03 -20.89
CA GLU A 610 32.65 -8.58 -21.04
C GLU A 610 32.48 -7.82 -19.71
N LEU A 611 32.02 -8.47 -18.65
CA LEU A 611 31.91 -7.88 -17.31
C LEU A 611 33.27 -7.83 -16.59
N ARG A 612 34.24 -8.67 -17.00
CA ARG A 612 35.57 -8.74 -16.38
C ARG A 612 36.31 -7.43 -16.59
N GLY A 613 36.88 -6.88 -15.52
CA GLY A 613 37.53 -5.55 -15.53
C GLY A 613 36.57 -4.36 -15.59
N ARG A 614 35.27 -4.57 -15.88
CA ARG A 614 34.24 -3.52 -16.00
C ARG A 614 33.31 -3.44 -14.80
N VAL A 615 33.24 -4.48 -13.98
CA VAL A 615 32.41 -4.55 -12.77
C VAL A 615 33.28 -4.90 -11.57
N SER A 616 33.04 -4.26 -10.43
CA SER A 616 33.60 -4.66 -9.14
C SER A 616 32.47 -4.79 -8.12
N PHE A 617 32.56 -5.80 -7.26
CA PHE A 617 31.56 -6.09 -6.25
C PHE A 617 32.08 -5.74 -4.86
N ILE A 618 31.37 -4.85 -4.15
CA ILE A 618 31.65 -4.52 -2.76
C ILE A 618 30.66 -5.30 -1.88
N GLN A 619 31.17 -6.21 -1.05
CA GLN A 619 30.38 -6.92 -0.06
C GLN A 619 30.74 -6.43 1.35
N VAL A 620 29.81 -5.68 1.95
CA VAL A 620 29.88 -5.26 3.35
C VAL A 620 29.22 -6.34 4.19
N LEU A 621 29.98 -6.93 5.11
CA LEU A 621 29.53 -7.95 6.04
C LEU A 621 29.58 -7.38 7.47
N VAL A 622 28.42 -7.19 8.07
CA VAL A 622 28.30 -6.64 9.43
C VAL A 622 28.38 -7.79 10.45
N PRO A 623 29.29 -7.75 11.45
CA PRO A 623 29.38 -8.75 12.50
C PRO A 623 28.04 -9.00 13.21
N SER A 624 27.70 -10.27 13.46
CA SER A 624 26.47 -10.64 14.17
C SER A 624 26.59 -12.01 14.82
N ARG A 625 26.02 -12.16 16.03
CA ARG A 625 25.89 -13.43 16.76
C ARG A 625 27.19 -14.25 16.83
N GLU A 626 28.30 -13.56 17.14
CA GLU A 626 29.64 -14.15 17.09
C GLU A 626 29.85 -15.32 18.08
N GLY A 627 29.00 -15.43 19.10
CA GLY A 627 28.99 -16.55 20.06
C GLY A 627 28.38 -17.86 19.52
N VAL A 628 27.71 -17.84 18.36
CA VAL A 628 27.06 -19.01 17.77
C VAL A 628 27.97 -19.63 16.70
N GLY A 629 28.39 -20.89 16.88
CA GLY A 629 29.39 -21.55 16.03
C GLY A 629 29.05 -21.54 14.54
N GLU A 630 27.79 -21.76 14.19
CA GLU A 630 27.31 -21.77 12.80
C GLU A 630 27.55 -20.44 12.05
N TYR A 631 27.58 -19.31 12.75
CA TYR A 631 27.86 -18.01 12.16
C TYR A 631 29.35 -17.84 11.85
N GLN A 632 30.23 -18.43 12.66
CA GLN A 632 31.66 -18.46 12.39
C GLN A 632 31.98 -19.33 11.17
N ASP A 633 31.31 -20.47 11.05
CA ASP A 633 31.45 -21.35 9.87
C ASP A 633 31.02 -20.63 8.59
N LEU A 634 29.88 -19.93 8.62
CA LEU A 634 29.41 -19.12 7.50
C LEU A 634 30.41 -18.00 7.15
N LYS A 635 31.02 -17.35 8.14
CA LYS A 635 32.04 -16.33 7.90
C LYS A 635 33.23 -16.92 7.14
N ASN A 636 33.72 -18.08 7.60
CA ASN A 636 34.83 -18.78 6.96
C ASN A 636 34.49 -19.18 5.52
N GLU A 637 33.28 -19.70 5.28
CA GLU A 637 32.79 -20.02 3.93
C GLU A 637 32.80 -18.77 3.01
N ILE A 638 32.27 -17.64 3.50
CA ILE A 638 32.23 -16.38 2.75
C ILE A 638 33.65 -15.90 2.40
N GLU A 639 34.57 -15.89 3.37
CA GLU A 639 35.96 -15.46 3.15
C GLU A 639 36.71 -16.37 2.18
N GLN A 640 36.48 -17.69 2.26
CA GLN A 640 37.02 -18.65 1.30
C GLN A 640 36.49 -18.42 -0.11
N LEU A 641 35.18 -18.22 -0.28
CA LEU A 641 34.57 -17.93 -1.58
C LEU A 641 35.11 -16.62 -2.19
N VAL A 642 35.23 -15.56 -1.39
CA VAL A 642 35.82 -14.29 -1.83
C VAL A 642 37.26 -14.53 -2.31
N THR A 643 38.06 -15.27 -1.54
CA THR A 643 39.46 -15.57 -1.87
C THR A 643 39.56 -16.39 -3.15
N GLN A 644 38.73 -17.41 -3.31
CA GLN A 644 38.69 -18.26 -4.50
C GLN A 644 38.33 -17.45 -5.75
N ILE A 645 37.26 -16.64 -5.71
CA ILE A 645 36.82 -15.84 -6.85
C ILE A 645 37.87 -14.79 -7.22
N ASN A 646 38.43 -14.10 -6.22
CA ASN A 646 39.48 -13.13 -6.48
C ASN A 646 40.75 -13.80 -7.05
N GLY A 647 41.14 -14.96 -6.54
CA GLY A 647 42.27 -15.73 -7.06
C GLY A 647 42.09 -16.16 -8.52
N GLU A 648 40.86 -16.41 -8.95
CA GLU A 648 40.53 -16.81 -10.31
C GLU A 648 40.52 -15.64 -11.32
N PHE A 649 40.01 -14.47 -10.94
CA PHE A 649 39.73 -13.38 -11.89
C PHE A 649 40.60 -12.13 -11.73
N THR A 650 41.36 -11.98 -10.64
CA THR A 650 42.19 -10.79 -10.44
C THR A 650 43.24 -10.64 -11.53
N VAL A 651 43.38 -9.42 -12.04
CA VAL A 651 44.46 -9.01 -12.94
C VAL A 651 45.04 -7.67 -12.45
N PRO A 652 46.25 -7.26 -12.90
CA PRO A 652 46.81 -5.97 -12.50
C PRO A 652 45.82 -4.82 -12.69
N GLY A 653 45.54 -4.09 -11.61
CA GLY A 653 44.62 -2.95 -11.61
C GLY A 653 43.13 -3.28 -11.45
N TRP A 654 42.73 -4.55 -11.32
CA TRP A 654 41.34 -4.95 -11.06
C TRP A 654 41.24 -6.12 -10.07
N VAL A 655 40.54 -5.86 -8.95
CA VAL A 655 40.08 -6.88 -8.01
C VAL A 655 38.56 -7.05 -8.19
N PRO A 656 38.06 -8.27 -8.43
CA PRO A 656 36.65 -8.51 -8.64
C PRO A 656 35.78 -8.19 -7.42
N ILE A 657 36.19 -8.64 -6.23
CA ILE A 657 35.41 -8.52 -4.99
C ILE A 657 36.20 -7.81 -3.90
N HIS A 658 35.60 -6.77 -3.33
CA HIS A 658 36.08 -6.06 -2.15
C HIS A 658 35.20 -6.43 -0.96
N HIS A 659 35.77 -7.21 -0.04
CA HIS A 659 35.07 -7.68 1.16
C HIS A 659 35.43 -6.81 2.37
N LEU A 660 34.41 -6.33 3.09
CA LEU A 660 34.56 -5.48 4.28
C LEU A 660 33.82 -6.11 5.46
N TYR A 661 34.55 -6.69 6.42
CA TYR A 661 33.98 -7.22 7.67
C TYR A 661 34.02 -6.15 8.78
N ARG A 662 33.02 -5.27 8.82
CA ARG A 662 32.90 -4.20 9.83
C ARG A 662 31.51 -3.55 9.84
N ASN A 663 31.22 -2.85 10.94
CA ASN A 663 30.09 -1.91 10.99
C ASN A 663 30.43 -0.63 10.22
N LEU A 664 29.53 -0.18 9.34
CA LEU A 664 29.65 1.12 8.68
C LEU A 664 28.81 2.17 9.42
N PRO A 665 29.37 3.33 9.78
CA PRO A 665 28.58 4.48 10.22
C PRO A 665 27.54 4.84 9.16
N ARG A 666 26.37 5.34 9.58
CA ARG A 666 25.23 5.60 8.68
C ARG A 666 25.59 6.50 7.48
N ALA A 667 26.43 7.51 7.67
CA ALA A 667 26.87 8.39 6.58
C ALA A 667 27.74 7.65 5.55
N GLU A 668 28.64 6.77 6.00
CA GLU A 668 29.48 5.94 5.11
C GLU A 668 28.62 4.90 4.37
N LEU A 669 27.64 4.30 5.05
CA LEU A 669 26.69 3.39 4.42
C LEU A 669 25.90 4.06 3.30
N VAL A 670 25.37 5.26 3.54
CA VAL A 670 24.64 6.03 2.51
C VAL A 670 25.56 6.46 1.36
N ALA A 671 26.82 6.80 1.65
CA ALA A 671 27.81 7.06 0.60
C ALA A 671 28.06 5.83 -0.28
N ASN A 672 28.12 4.63 0.30
CA ASN A 672 28.20 3.38 -0.47
C ASN A 672 26.94 3.15 -1.32
N TYR A 673 25.73 3.39 -0.78
CA TYR A 673 24.49 3.30 -1.57
C TYR A 673 24.45 4.27 -2.74
N LEU A 674 24.97 5.49 -2.57
CA LEU A 674 25.06 6.49 -3.63
C LEU A 674 26.09 6.12 -4.71
N ALA A 675 27.24 5.58 -4.30
CA ALA A 675 28.30 5.19 -5.21
C ALA A 675 27.93 3.94 -6.05
N ALA A 676 27.10 3.04 -5.51
CA ALA A 676 26.75 1.79 -6.16
C ALA A 676 25.80 1.96 -7.36
N ASP A 677 26.20 1.44 -8.52
CA ASP A 677 25.33 1.35 -9.70
C ASP A 677 24.22 0.31 -9.52
N ILE A 678 24.51 -0.76 -8.77
CA ILE A 678 23.61 -1.90 -8.59
C ILE A 678 23.65 -2.34 -7.13
N ALA A 679 22.50 -2.43 -6.48
CA ALA A 679 22.38 -3.16 -5.22
C ALA A 679 21.91 -4.60 -5.47
N MET A 680 22.56 -5.56 -4.83
CA MET A 680 22.29 -6.98 -4.99
C MET A 680 21.83 -7.57 -3.65
N VAL A 681 20.51 -7.67 -3.50
CA VAL A 681 19.83 -8.04 -2.25
C VAL A 681 19.15 -9.40 -2.43
N THR A 682 19.92 -10.48 -2.30
CA THR A 682 19.53 -11.84 -2.70
C THR A 682 19.31 -12.78 -1.51
N SER A 683 18.60 -12.32 -0.48
CA SER A 683 18.31 -13.13 0.71
C SER A 683 17.52 -14.39 0.36
N LEU A 684 17.88 -15.54 0.94
CA LEU A 684 17.17 -16.81 0.76
C LEU A 684 15.78 -16.77 1.40
N ARG A 685 15.65 -16.05 2.51
CA ARG A 685 14.38 -15.78 3.19
C ARG A 685 14.54 -14.53 4.05
N ASP A 686 13.65 -13.56 3.95
CA ASP A 686 13.72 -12.33 4.75
C ASP A 686 12.33 -11.73 4.99
N GLY A 687 12.02 -11.38 6.24
CA GLY A 687 10.72 -10.81 6.59
C GLY A 687 10.41 -9.52 5.83
N MET A 688 11.43 -8.70 5.51
CA MET A 688 11.25 -7.49 4.70
C MET A 688 12.47 -7.13 3.87
N ASN A 689 13.66 -7.13 4.45
CA ASN A 689 14.89 -6.52 3.93
C ASN A 689 14.82 -4.99 3.73
N LEU A 690 15.24 -4.24 4.76
CA LEU A 690 15.27 -2.77 4.70
C LEU A 690 16.39 -2.21 3.82
N VAL A 691 17.49 -2.94 3.63
CA VAL A 691 18.62 -2.51 2.77
C VAL A 691 18.15 -2.22 1.35
N ALA A 692 17.23 -3.02 0.81
CA ALA A 692 16.62 -2.76 -0.50
C ALA A 692 15.92 -1.39 -0.55
N LYS A 693 15.20 -1.01 0.51
CA LYS A 693 14.49 0.27 0.62
C LYS A 693 15.46 1.43 0.85
N GLU A 694 16.48 1.23 1.67
CA GLU A 694 17.53 2.21 1.98
C GLU A 694 18.34 2.57 0.74
N TYR A 695 18.73 1.57 -0.05
CA TYR A 695 19.38 1.78 -1.34
C TYR A 695 18.51 2.65 -2.27
N CYS A 696 17.23 2.27 -2.43
CA CYS A 696 16.31 3.04 -3.28
C CYS A 696 16.18 4.48 -2.79
N ALA A 697 15.92 4.69 -1.49
CA ALA A 697 15.77 6.02 -0.90
C ALA A 697 17.04 6.88 -0.99
N SER A 698 18.22 6.27 -0.94
CA SER A 698 19.50 6.95 -1.07
C SER A 698 19.87 7.29 -2.52
N ASN A 699 19.31 6.59 -3.51
CA ASN A 699 19.62 6.79 -4.93
C ASN A 699 18.94 8.05 -5.52
N VAL A 700 19.31 9.24 -5.04
CA VAL A 700 18.66 10.52 -5.37
C VAL A 700 18.80 10.94 -6.85
N ALA A 701 19.85 10.48 -7.53
CA ALA A 701 20.04 10.69 -8.97
C ALA A 701 19.25 9.70 -9.85
N GLU A 702 18.62 8.70 -9.21
CA GLU A 702 17.82 7.65 -9.84
C GLU A 702 18.59 6.80 -10.86
N THR A 703 19.91 6.75 -10.77
CA THR A 703 20.77 6.07 -11.76
C THR A 703 21.07 4.61 -11.42
N GLY A 704 20.67 4.15 -10.23
CA GLY A 704 20.91 2.80 -9.73
C GLY A 704 19.95 1.74 -10.27
N ALA A 705 20.28 0.48 -10.03
CA ALA A 705 19.40 -0.67 -10.25
C ALA A 705 19.37 -1.55 -9.00
N LEU A 706 18.24 -2.23 -8.77
CA LEU A 706 18.06 -3.13 -7.63
C LEU A 706 17.79 -4.54 -8.15
N ILE A 707 18.65 -5.49 -7.79
CA ILE A 707 18.40 -6.93 -7.89
C ILE A 707 17.91 -7.39 -6.52
N LEU A 708 16.73 -8.01 -6.48
CA LEU A 708 16.04 -8.32 -5.23
C LEU A 708 15.51 -9.75 -5.25
N SER A 709 15.77 -10.50 -4.18
CA SER A 709 15.17 -11.83 -3.98
C SER A 709 13.64 -11.75 -3.91
N GLU A 710 12.96 -12.66 -4.60
CA GLU A 710 11.52 -12.87 -4.45
C GLU A 710 11.11 -13.35 -3.05
N PHE A 711 12.05 -13.86 -2.26
CA PHE A 711 11.85 -14.33 -0.88
C PHE A 711 12.12 -13.26 0.19
N ALA A 712 12.37 -12.01 -0.22
CA ALA A 712 12.39 -10.87 0.68
C ALA A 712 11.01 -10.18 0.71
N GLY A 713 10.48 -9.85 1.90
CA GLY A 713 9.18 -9.19 2.01
C GLY A 713 9.03 -7.89 1.21
N ALA A 714 10.11 -7.15 0.96
CA ALA A 714 10.12 -5.96 0.10
C ALA A 714 9.73 -6.27 -1.36
N ALA A 715 9.93 -7.51 -1.84
CA ALA A 715 9.56 -7.90 -3.19
C ALA A 715 8.06 -7.74 -3.43
N ALA A 716 7.22 -7.96 -2.42
CA ALA A 716 5.76 -7.80 -2.54
C ALA A 716 5.36 -6.37 -2.92
N GLN A 717 6.16 -5.38 -2.49
CA GLN A 717 5.94 -3.97 -2.81
C GLN A 717 6.64 -3.54 -4.12
N PHE A 718 7.64 -4.29 -4.59
CA PHE A 718 8.52 -3.92 -5.71
C PHE A 718 8.27 -4.71 -7.01
N GLN A 719 7.57 -5.85 -6.96
CA GLN A 719 7.34 -6.79 -8.06
C GLN A 719 6.81 -6.19 -9.37
N ARG A 720 5.97 -5.15 -9.31
CA ARG A 720 5.36 -4.50 -10.48
C ARG A 720 5.97 -3.15 -10.83
N LEU A 721 7.13 -2.84 -10.22
CA LEU A 721 7.74 -1.52 -10.30
C LEU A 721 8.98 -1.53 -11.20
N GLY A 722 10.13 -1.90 -10.64
CA GLY A 722 11.41 -1.72 -11.32
C GLY A 722 12.58 -2.51 -10.75
N ALA A 723 12.37 -3.34 -9.73
CA ALA A 723 13.40 -4.26 -9.25
C ALA A 723 13.54 -5.44 -10.22
N PHE A 724 14.76 -5.95 -10.39
CA PHE A 724 15.00 -7.25 -11.01
C PHE A 724 14.75 -8.32 -9.94
N LEU A 725 13.54 -8.87 -9.92
CA LEU A 725 13.23 -9.98 -9.03
C LEU A 725 13.96 -11.23 -9.49
N VAL A 726 14.57 -11.94 -8.55
CA VAL A 726 15.33 -13.16 -8.81
C VAL A 726 15.02 -14.24 -7.79
N ASN A 727 15.05 -15.48 -8.25
CA ASN A 727 15.19 -16.63 -7.37
C ASN A 727 16.67 -16.81 -6.96
N PRO A 728 17.08 -16.57 -5.69
CA PRO A 728 18.48 -16.70 -5.28
C PRO A 728 19.01 -18.15 -5.31
N TYR A 729 18.15 -19.16 -5.45
CA TYR A 729 18.56 -20.54 -5.66
C TYR A 729 18.94 -20.82 -7.12
N ASP A 730 18.46 -20.01 -8.07
CA ASP A 730 18.87 -20.05 -9.47
C ASP A 730 20.06 -19.11 -9.69
N ILE A 731 21.26 -19.66 -9.49
CA ILE A 731 22.53 -18.94 -9.65
C ILE A 731 22.68 -18.33 -11.05
N ASP A 732 22.14 -18.99 -12.07
CA ASP A 732 22.19 -18.53 -13.45
C ASP A 732 21.23 -17.35 -13.68
N GLU A 733 20.02 -17.40 -13.14
CA GLU A 733 19.08 -16.28 -13.19
C GLU A 733 19.62 -15.03 -12.48
N VAL A 734 20.26 -15.20 -11.32
CA VAL A 734 20.88 -14.08 -10.60
C VAL A 734 22.05 -13.49 -11.41
N ALA A 735 22.84 -14.33 -12.09
CA ALA A 735 23.91 -13.91 -12.97
C ALA A 735 23.37 -13.14 -14.20
N ASP A 736 22.30 -13.63 -14.81
CA ASP A 736 21.63 -13.02 -15.96
C ASP A 736 21.01 -11.67 -15.58
N ALA A 737 20.40 -11.58 -14.39
CA ALA A 737 19.88 -10.32 -13.85
C ALA A 737 21.00 -9.29 -13.58
N LEU A 738 22.17 -9.73 -13.11
CA LEU A 738 23.34 -8.86 -12.94
C LEU A 738 23.82 -8.31 -14.28
N ASN A 739 23.95 -9.16 -15.29
CA ASN A 739 24.32 -8.73 -16.63
C ASN A 739 23.28 -7.73 -17.20
N ALA A 740 21.99 -8.06 -17.11
CA ALA A 740 20.92 -7.19 -17.57
C ALA A 740 20.91 -5.83 -16.86
N ALA A 741 21.16 -5.81 -15.54
CA ALA A 741 21.27 -4.57 -14.77
C ALA A 741 22.50 -3.72 -15.18
N CYS A 742 23.62 -4.35 -15.52
CA CYS A 742 24.82 -3.66 -16.01
C CYS A 742 24.60 -3.01 -17.38
N GLN A 743 23.84 -3.68 -18.26
CA GLN A 743 23.56 -3.22 -19.62
C GLN A 743 22.36 -2.23 -19.69
N LEU A 744 21.61 -2.07 -18.60
CA LEU A 744 20.38 -1.30 -18.59
C LEU A 744 20.63 0.20 -18.94
N PRO A 745 20.00 0.74 -19.99
CA PRO A 745 20.17 2.14 -20.38
C PRO A 745 19.79 3.09 -19.25
N LEU A 746 20.47 4.26 -19.18
CA LEU A 746 20.28 5.23 -18.10
C LEU A 746 18.82 5.70 -17.96
N SER A 747 18.11 5.89 -19.07
CA SER A 747 16.68 6.28 -19.07
C SER A 747 15.79 5.22 -18.41
N ALA A 748 16.03 3.94 -18.70
CA ALA A 748 15.31 2.82 -18.10
C ALA A 748 15.66 2.67 -16.61
N ARG A 749 16.93 2.86 -16.22
CA ARG A 749 17.36 2.89 -14.81
C ARG A 749 16.62 3.98 -14.02
N LYS A 750 16.59 5.20 -14.55
CA LYS A 750 15.84 6.33 -13.96
C LYS A 750 14.37 6.02 -13.78
N MET A 751 13.69 5.54 -14.82
CA MET A 751 12.28 5.17 -14.73
C MET A 751 12.01 4.11 -13.65
N ARG A 752 12.82 3.05 -13.60
CA ARG A 752 12.66 1.95 -12.64
C ARG A 752 12.94 2.42 -11.21
N MET A 753 14.06 3.12 -10.99
CA MET A 753 14.44 3.62 -9.69
C MET A 753 13.45 4.68 -9.17
N HIS A 754 12.92 5.54 -10.04
CA HIS A 754 11.88 6.50 -9.68
C HIS A 754 10.64 5.81 -9.10
N LYS A 755 10.14 4.74 -9.74
CA LYS A 755 9.00 3.95 -9.25
C LYS A 755 9.28 3.33 -7.88
N LEU A 756 10.48 2.75 -7.70
CA LEU A 756 10.89 2.14 -6.42
C LEU A 756 10.96 3.19 -5.31
N ARG A 757 11.61 4.33 -5.58
CA ARG A 757 11.70 5.47 -4.65
C ARG A 757 10.35 6.00 -4.25
N GLU A 758 9.46 6.20 -5.22
CA GLU A 758 8.12 6.71 -4.98
C GLU A 758 7.28 5.74 -4.12
N ASN A 759 7.45 4.44 -4.31
CA ASN A 759 6.82 3.44 -3.47
C ASN A 759 7.33 3.51 -2.01
N VAL A 760 8.64 3.57 -1.79
CA VAL A 760 9.22 3.69 -0.44
C VAL A 760 8.82 5.02 0.22
N ARG A 761 8.74 6.10 -0.56
CA ARG A 761 8.31 7.43 -0.06
C ARG A 761 6.87 7.42 0.43
N ARG A 762 5.97 6.79 -0.32
CA ARG A 762 4.54 6.66 0.02
C ARG A 762 4.32 5.69 1.17
N ASN A 763 4.98 4.54 1.14
CA ASN A 763 4.89 3.49 2.15
C ASN A 763 6.09 3.56 3.09
N ASN A 764 6.28 4.72 3.73
CA ASN A 764 7.41 4.95 4.63
C ASN A 764 7.12 4.44 6.06
N ILE A 765 8.09 4.57 6.95
CA ILE A 765 8.00 4.04 8.31
C ILE A 765 6.85 4.65 9.14
N SER A 766 6.48 5.91 8.93
CA SER A 766 5.35 6.53 9.64
C SER A 766 4.03 5.88 9.24
N VAL A 767 3.85 5.51 7.96
CA VAL A 767 2.66 4.78 7.50
C VAL A 767 2.55 3.42 8.16
N TRP A 768 3.68 2.73 8.39
CA TRP A 768 3.68 1.47 9.13
C TRP A 768 3.18 1.64 10.57
N VAL A 769 3.70 2.66 11.28
CA VAL A 769 3.25 3.00 12.64
C VAL A 769 1.75 3.32 12.65
N ASP A 770 1.31 4.23 11.78
CA ASP A 770 -0.07 4.71 11.73
C ASP A 770 -1.04 3.58 11.37
N SER A 771 -0.63 2.68 10.48
CA SER A 771 -1.44 1.52 10.09
C SER A 771 -1.60 0.53 11.24
N PHE A 772 -0.51 0.21 11.96
CA PHE A 772 -0.58 -0.71 13.10
C PHE A 772 -1.38 -0.11 14.25
N LEU A 773 -1.09 1.14 14.64
CA LEU A 773 -1.80 1.80 15.74
C LEU A 773 -3.26 2.10 15.36
N GLY A 774 -3.52 2.49 14.12
CA GLY A 774 -4.88 2.68 13.61
C GLY A 774 -5.70 1.39 13.69
N ALA A 775 -5.07 0.24 13.38
CA ALA A 775 -5.70 -1.06 13.57
C ALA A 775 -5.90 -1.33 15.06
N ALA A 776 -4.87 -1.14 15.90
CA ALA A 776 -4.92 -1.39 17.34
C ALA A 776 -6.07 -0.67 18.06
N PHE A 777 -6.29 0.61 17.76
CA PHE A 777 -7.26 1.46 18.46
C PHE A 777 -8.65 1.53 17.80
N SER A 778 -8.90 0.66 16.81
CA SER A 778 -10.20 0.51 16.13
C SER A 778 -10.64 1.74 15.31
N ARG A 779 -10.06 1.88 14.11
CA ARG A 779 -10.84 2.29 12.93
C ARG A 779 -11.46 1.03 12.29
N HIS A 780 -12.54 1.16 11.52
CA HIS A 780 -13.23 0.00 10.98
C HIS A 780 -12.25 -0.90 10.20
N LEU A 781 -12.33 -2.22 10.37
CA LEU A 781 -11.38 -3.18 9.76
C LEU A 781 -11.32 -3.06 8.22
N GLU A 782 -12.35 -2.50 7.61
CA GLU A 782 -12.48 -2.22 6.17
C GLU A 782 -11.63 -1.01 5.70
N ASP A 783 -11.14 -0.17 6.61
CA ASP A 783 -10.38 1.04 6.30
C ASP A 783 -8.94 0.77 5.83
N PHE A 784 -8.48 -0.49 5.89
CA PHE A 784 -7.11 -0.86 5.55
C PHE A 784 -7.00 -1.49 4.16
N MET A 785 -6.26 -0.83 3.28
CA MET A 785 -6.07 -1.24 1.88
C MET A 785 -5.51 -2.68 1.77
N PRO A 786 -6.04 -3.50 0.83
CA PRO A 786 -5.45 -4.80 0.52
C PRO A 786 -3.98 -4.65 0.11
N GLN A 787 -3.08 -5.36 0.79
CA GLN A 787 -1.67 -5.42 0.42
C GLN A 787 -1.47 -6.45 -0.71
N GLU A 788 -0.44 -6.29 -1.54
CA GLU A 788 -0.10 -7.30 -2.55
C GLU A 788 0.81 -8.40 -1.94
N THR A 789 0.75 -9.62 -2.49
CA THR A 789 1.78 -10.65 -2.25
C THR A 789 2.62 -10.79 -3.51
N VAL A 790 3.89 -11.14 -3.36
CA VAL A 790 4.74 -11.57 -4.48
C VAL A 790 4.03 -12.62 -5.32
N GLN A 791 3.92 -12.36 -6.62
CA GLN A 791 3.48 -13.31 -7.63
C GLN A 791 4.72 -13.94 -8.25
N PHE A 792 4.92 -15.23 -8.00
CA PHE A 792 5.93 -16.02 -8.68
C PHE A 792 5.46 -16.23 -10.13
N HIS A 793 6.13 -15.58 -11.08
CA HIS A 793 5.81 -15.72 -12.51
C HIS A 793 6.53 -16.92 -13.12
N GLU A 794 5.88 -17.62 -14.05
CA GLU A 794 6.59 -18.52 -14.98
C GLU A 794 7.43 -17.67 -15.94
N LYS A 795 8.69 -18.05 -16.17
CA LYS A 795 9.66 -17.29 -16.99
C LYS A 795 9.10 -17.02 -18.40
N GLU A 796 8.93 -15.75 -18.78
CA GLU A 796 8.87 -15.39 -20.20
C GLU A 796 10.29 -15.53 -20.79
N PRO A 797 10.48 -16.26 -21.90
CA PRO A 797 11.80 -16.37 -22.52
C PRO A 797 12.27 -14.99 -23.00
N LEU A 798 13.43 -14.55 -22.48
CA LEU A 798 14.14 -13.39 -23.00
C LEU A 798 14.39 -13.61 -24.49
N ALA A 799 13.90 -12.69 -25.32
CA ALA A 799 14.04 -12.78 -26.78
C ALA A 799 15.54 -12.85 -27.17
N PRO A 800 15.92 -13.71 -28.13
CA PRO A 800 17.30 -13.79 -28.57
C PRO A 800 17.69 -12.50 -29.30
N THR A 801 18.71 -11.82 -28.79
CA THR A 801 19.39 -10.72 -29.50
C THR A 801 20.28 -11.30 -30.60
N CYS A 802 20.00 -10.94 -31.86
CA CYS A 802 20.96 -11.05 -32.96
C CYS A 802 22.10 -10.03 -32.81
#